data_AF-A0A972N6K1-F1
#
_entry.id   AF-A0A972N6K1-F1
#
_cell.length_a   1.000
_cell.length_b   1.000
_cell.length_c   1.000
_cell.angle_alpha   90.00
_cell.angle_beta   90.00
_cell.angle_gamma   90.00
#
_symmetry.space_group_name_H-M   'P 1'
#
loop_
_entity.id
_entity.type
_entity.pdbx_description
1 polymer ?
#
loop_
_entity_poly.entity_id
_entity_poly.type
_entity_poly.pdbx_seq_one_letter_code
_entity_poly.pdbx_strand_id
1 'polypeptide(L)'
;MVGLVIVAHSACLAQGVKELADQMVQHRVPIAIAGGLDDPENPFGTDAMKVLNAIQSVYSEDGVVILMDLGSALLSAEMALEFLPEEQQAHVYLSDAPLVEGAIAAAVRAATGGTAEEVLAEARTALQAKIAQLNLTPPPSTTSPTEAPVEGEEIRLTVRNRLGLHARPAAQFVTVASRYTADVHVRNVTRGTDWVNAKSINQVATLGVRQGHEIAIRAHGPDAEQALQALRELVEANFGEPEDIPTTVVPSTVPASSEEQKDLLTGIPASPGIALGPAHLYLPEPVDLPQTQVEDPETAWRQLEQALQKAREEIHRLRAQAVHRVGEYEAAIFDAHILFLEDPTLRERARELIFREHLHPAAAWARAIDEMIGTYRALDDPYMQARAADLEDVKRRVLRLLLGTSTKPPHPQQPSILIAEDLTPSDTAQLDPKMVLGIATALGGATSHTAILARALGIPAVVGLGLAILRVEEGQEIGLDGSQGRVWLRLTPEIRRELEERRRRWLAEQEDMRRLAQAPAQTRDGHRVEIGANIIGVADAAAALQYGAEGIGLMRTEFLFVDRESPPDEEEQWRVYQQVADLLGKRPLVIRTVDVGGDKPIPYLQLEPEPNPFLGWRGIRLTLERPDLLKTQFRAILRASVDHNIKIMLPMVSTLEEVRAARALFQEAQDELRRAGQPFDEGVELGIMVEIPAAALMAEKMAREVDFFSVGTNDLSQYTMAADRTNARVAHLADGLQPAVLRLIDRAARAAHEAGIWIGVCGEIAGDAVAAPILVGLGVDELSMNPPAIPRVKQVLRQWTWAEMQELAQKALDLESAEQVRQLVSNQQTSNE
;
A
#
# COMPACT_ATOMS: atom_id res chain seq x y z
N MET A 1 -8.28 41.68 38.31
CA MET A 1 -7.61 41.88 37.01
C MET A 1 -7.07 40.53 36.60
N VAL A 2 -7.13 40.18 35.31
CA VAL A 2 -6.67 38.87 34.83
C VAL A 2 -5.24 38.61 35.30
N GLY A 3 -5.04 37.50 36.01
CA GLY A 3 -3.73 37.02 36.44
C GLY A 3 -3.06 36.16 35.37
N LEU A 4 -1.73 36.16 35.32
CA LEU A 4 -0.97 35.32 34.39
C LEU A 4 -0.13 34.30 35.15
N VAL A 5 -0.09 33.06 34.67
CA VAL A 5 0.81 32.02 35.16
C VAL A 5 1.69 31.55 34.01
N ILE A 6 3.01 31.62 34.18
CA ILE A 6 3.99 31.15 33.20
C ILE A 6 4.54 29.81 33.69
N VAL A 7 4.26 28.75 32.95
CA VAL A 7 4.70 27.38 33.23
C VAL A 7 5.81 26.99 32.28
N ALA A 8 6.97 26.60 32.79
CA ALA A 8 8.08 26.15 31.94
C ALA A 8 8.90 25.03 32.58
N HIS A 9 9.53 24.19 31.78
CA HIS A 9 10.40 23.12 32.26
C HIS A 9 11.66 23.64 32.98
N SER A 10 12.04 24.90 32.70
CA SER A 10 13.18 25.55 33.34
C SER A 10 12.69 26.71 34.20
N ALA A 11 13.06 26.71 35.49
CA ALA A 11 12.83 27.84 36.39
C ALA A 11 13.45 29.13 35.84
N CYS A 12 14.64 29.03 35.20
CA CYS A 12 15.32 30.16 34.59
C CYS A 12 14.54 30.73 33.40
N LEU A 13 13.96 29.86 32.56
CA LEU A 13 13.12 30.27 31.44
C LEU A 13 11.85 30.96 31.93
N ALA A 14 11.11 30.35 32.88
CA ALA A 14 9.91 30.95 33.44
C ALA A 14 10.19 32.33 34.05
N GLN A 15 11.30 32.45 34.79
CA GLN A 15 11.74 33.71 35.38
C GLN A 15 12.12 34.76 34.32
N GLY A 16 12.81 34.35 33.25
CA GLY A 16 13.17 35.23 32.14
C GLY A 16 11.95 35.75 31.37
N VAL A 17 10.96 34.90 31.11
CA VAL A 17 9.70 35.31 30.46
C VAL A 17 8.89 36.24 31.37
N LYS A 18 8.83 35.95 32.67
CA LYS A 18 8.21 36.85 33.66
C LYS A 18 8.88 38.22 33.67
N GLU A 19 10.21 38.27 33.68
CA GLU A 19 10.95 39.53 33.66
C GLU A 19 10.63 40.36 32.41
N LEU A 20 10.59 39.73 31.24
CA LEU A 20 10.20 40.40 29.99
C LEU A 20 8.77 40.94 30.05
N ALA A 21 7.81 40.13 30.49
CA ALA A 21 6.41 40.54 30.60
C ALA A 21 6.23 41.68 31.62
N ASP A 22 6.87 41.58 32.78
CA ASP A 22 6.87 42.59 33.84
C ASP A 22 7.39 43.95 33.35
N GLN A 23 8.47 43.97 32.56
CA GLN A 23 9.04 45.20 31.99
C GLN A 23 8.08 45.88 31.01
N MET A 24 7.31 45.09 30.24
CA MET A 24 6.36 45.64 29.27
C MET A 24 5.16 46.32 29.93
N VAL A 25 4.76 45.85 31.13
CA VAL A 25 3.58 46.36 31.85
C VAL A 25 3.92 47.16 33.10
N GLN A 26 5.20 47.37 33.41
CA GLN A 26 5.66 48.06 34.62
C GLN A 26 5.06 47.46 35.91
N HIS A 27 5.00 46.12 35.99
CA HIS A 27 4.42 45.38 37.13
C HIS A 27 2.94 45.66 37.42
N ARG A 28 2.16 46.14 36.44
CA ARG A 28 0.72 46.41 36.62
C ARG A 28 -0.17 45.17 36.59
N VAL A 29 0.35 44.02 36.16
CA VAL A 29 -0.37 42.75 36.03
C VAL A 29 0.20 41.75 37.03
N PRO A 30 -0.63 40.99 37.77
CA PRO A 30 -0.14 39.92 38.63
C PRO A 30 0.33 38.73 37.76
N ILE A 31 1.64 38.46 37.78
CA ILE A 31 2.28 37.37 37.02
C ILE A 31 3.01 36.44 37.99
N ALA A 32 2.63 35.17 38.01
CA ALA A 32 3.31 34.10 38.74
C ALA A 32 4.02 33.13 37.78
N ILE A 33 4.99 32.39 38.32
CA ILE A 33 5.76 31.40 37.56
C ILE A 33 5.71 30.04 38.25
N ALA A 34 5.69 28.99 37.44
CA ALA A 34 5.88 27.62 37.88
C ALA A 34 6.86 26.96 36.92
N GLY A 35 8.12 26.81 37.33
CA GLY A 35 9.09 26.11 36.49
C GLY A 35 10.19 25.39 37.24
N GLY A 36 10.67 24.33 36.60
CA GLY A 36 11.65 23.40 37.15
C GLY A 36 11.12 22.54 38.30
N LEU A 37 11.84 21.44 38.54
CA LEU A 37 11.59 20.55 39.68
C LEU A 37 12.45 20.97 40.88
N ASP A 38 12.00 20.63 42.09
CA ASP A 38 12.82 20.78 43.32
C ASP A 38 13.81 19.62 43.47
N ASP A 39 14.47 19.24 42.36
CA ASP A 39 15.53 18.23 42.29
C ASP A 39 16.85 18.92 41.88
N PRO A 40 17.85 19.02 42.79
CA PRO A 40 19.15 19.61 42.47
C PRO A 40 19.95 18.87 41.40
N GLU A 41 19.73 17.56 41.23
CA GLU A 41 20.41 16.75 40.23
C GLU A 41 19.69 16.78 38.87
N ASN A 42 18.36 16.94 38.87
CA ASN A 42 17.53 17.05 37.65
C ASN A 42 16.52 18.22 37.74
N PRO A 43 16.96 19.48 37.68
CA PRO A 43 16.10 20.64 37.92
C PRO A 43 15.11 20.93 36.78
N PHE A 44 15.18 20.21 35.66
CA PHE A 44 14.30 20.40 34.51
C PHE A 44 13.03 19.55 34.62
N GLY A 45 11.88 20.19 34.51
CA GLY A 45 10.57 19.54 34.52
C GLY A 45 9.47 20.49 35.00
N THR A 46 8.25 19.95 35.13
CA THR A 46 7.07 20.70 35.58
C THR A 46 6.41 19.98 36.75
N ASP A 47 5.84 20.76 37.67
CA ASP A 47 5.26 20.26 38.93
C ASP A 47 3.87 20.89 39.11
N ALA A 48 2.82 20.05 39.16
CA ALA A 48 1.44 20.52 39.27
C ALA A 48 1.15 21.26 40.59
N MET A 49 1.82 20.93 41.70
CA MET A 49 1.66 21.66 42.95
C MET A 49 2.27 23.06 42.85
N LYS A 50 3.39 23.22 42.14
CA LYS A 50 3.93 24.56 41.82
C LYS A 50 2.99 25.36 40.93
N VAL A 51 2.37 24.71 39.93
CA VAL A 51 1.38 25.36 39.06
C VAL A 51 0.14 25.77 39.86
N LEU A 52 -0.39 24.89 40.71
CA LEU A 52 -1.51 25.18 41.60
C LEU A 52 -1.23 26.38 42.51
N ASN A 53 -0.06 26.39 43.17
CA ASN A 53 0.36 27.50 44.02
C ASN A 53 0.50 28.81 43.22
N ALA A 54 1.01 28.74 41.98
CA ALA A 54 1.12 29.90 41.11
C ALA A 54 -0.27 30.44 40.72
N ILE A 55 -1.22 29.58 40.35
CA ILE A 55 -2.61 29.98 40.06
C ILE A 55 -3.23 30.67 41.27
N GLN A 56 -3.15 30.05 42.45
CA GLN A 56 -3.72 30.59 43.69
C GLN A 56 -3.13 31.96 44.06
N SER A 57 -1.86 32.20 43.73
CA SER A 57 -1.19 33.47 44.04
C SER A 57 -1.64 34.66 43.19
N VAL A 58 -2.24 34.42 42.01
CA VAL A 58 -2.69 35.45 41.07
C VAL A 58 -4.20 35.40 40.79
N TYR A 59 -4.92 34.50 41.43
CA TYR A 59 -6.34 34.28 41.19
C TYR A 59 -7.20 35.51 41.55
N SER A 60 -8.16 35.82 40.69
CA SER A 60 -9.25 36.77 40.93
C SER A 60 -10.48 36.38 40.11
N GLU A 61 -11.66 36.97 40.40
CA GLU A 61 -12.89 36.73 39.64
C GLU A 61 -12.78 37.12 38.15
N ASP A 62 -11.81 37.99 37.82
CA ASP A 62 -11.54 38.38 36.42
C ASP A 62 -10.81 37.28 35.63
N GLY A 63 -10.32 36.22 36.30
CA GLY A 63 -9.73 35.03 35.71
C GLY A 63 -8.20 34.95 35.72
N VAL A 64 -7.68 33.78 35.36
CA VAL A 64 -6.24 33.48 35.25
C VAL A 64 -5.95 32.84 33.89
N VAL A 65 -4.95 33.35 33.18
CA VAL A 65 -4.47 32.76 31.92
C VAL A 65 -3.10 32.10 32.14
N ILE A 66 -3.01 30.83 31.78
CA ILE A 66 -1.81 30.01 31.95
C ILE A 66 -1.10 29.86 30.59
N LEU A 67 0.15 30.28 30.51
CA LEU A 67 1.02 30.15 29.34
C LEU A 67 2.09 29.09 29.60
N MET A 68 2.35 28.23 28.62
CA MET A 68 3.12 27.00 28.82
C MET A 68 4.12 26.75 27.69
N ASP A 69 5.21 26.02 27.94
CA ASP A 69 6.22 25.70 26.91
C ASP A 69 5.94 24.39 26.13
N LEU A 70 6.25 23.23 26.73
CA LEU A 70 6.24 21.91 26.10
C LEU A 70 5.14 21.03 26.71
N GLY A 71 4.80 19.93 26.05
CA GLY A 71 3.63 19.11 26.36
C GLY A 71 3.46 18.64 27.82
N SER A 72 4.55 18.43 28.60
CA SER A 72 4.39 18.05 30.02
C SER A 72 3.90 19.20 30.92
N ALA A 73 4.11 20.45 30.52
CA ALA A 73 3.58 21.63 31.22
C ALA A 73 2.05 21.70 31.14
N LEU A 74 1.47 21.26 30.02
CA LEU A 74 0.01 21.12 29.85
C LEU A 74 -0.55 20.11 30.86
N LEU A 75 0.03 18.92 30.93
CA LEU A 75 -0.39 17.88 31.88
C LEU A 75 -0.30 18.35 33.33
N SER A 76 0.78 19.06 33.68
CA SER A 76 0.95 19.65 35.01
C SER A 76 -0.07 20.76 35.31
N ALA A 77 -0.46 21.54 34.31
CA ALA A 77 -1.50 22.56 34.45
C ALA A 77 -2.91 21.96 34.56
N GLU A 78 -3.24 20.95 33.74
CA GLU A 78 -4.50 20.20 33.84
C GLU A 78 -4.65 19.52 35.20
N MET A 79 -3.59 18.83 35.66
CA MET A 79 -3.59 18.21 36.98
C MET A 79 -3.71 19.26 38.11
N ALA A 80 -3.14 20.45 37.95
CA ALA A 80 -3.33 21.54 38.91
C ALA A 80 -4.78 22.05 38.96
N LEU A 81 -5.49 22.07 37.82
CA LEU A 81 -6.91 22.46 37.77
C LEU A 81 -7.80 21.48 38.54
N GLU A 82 -7.50 20.17 38.51
CA GLU A 82 -8.25 19.16 39.26
C GLU A 82 -8.25 19.39 40.78
N PHE A 83 -7.22 20.07 41.30
CA PHE A 83 -7.11 20.42 42.71
C PHE A 83 -7.81 21.76 43.08
N LEU A 84 -8.30 22.52 42.10
CA LEU A 84 -9.07 23.75 42.35
C LEU A 84 -10.54 23.44 42.60
N PRO A 85 -11.25 24.22 43.45
CA PRO A 85 -12.70 24.15 43.55
C PRO A 85 -13.38 24.38 42.19
N GLU A 86 -14.50 23.69 41.92
CA GLU A 86 -15.23 23.79 40.63
C GLU A 86 -15.57 25.23 40.22
N GLU A 87 -15.91 26.08 41.19
CA GLU A 87 -16.19 27.50 40.95
C GLU A 87 -14.95 28.27 40.45
N GLN A 88 -13.73 27.88 40.85
CA GLN A 88 -12.50 28.53 40.41
C GLN A 88 -12.03 28.01 39.05
N GLN A 89 -12.29 26.74 38.73
CA GLN A 89 -11.90 26.13 37.45
C GLN A 89 -12.49 26.88 36.26
N ALA A 90 -13.74 27.36 36.37
CA ALA A 90 -14.41 28.13 35.32
C ALA A 90 -13.72 29.47 34.98
N HIS A 91 -12.83 29.95 35.85
CA HIS A 91 -12.10 31.21 35.70
C HIS A 91 -10.62 31.01 35.37
N VAL A 92 -10.17 29.79 35.05
CA VAL A 92 -8.78 29.52 34.67
C VAL A 92 -8.71 29.00 33.24
N TYR A 93 -7.85 29.62 32.42
CA TYR A 93 -7.78 29.40 30.98
C TYR A 93 -6.37 28.95 30.59
N LEU A 94 -6.28 27.82 29.89
CA LEU A 94 -5.02 27.31 29.33
C LEU A 94 -4.77 27.91 27.94
N SER A 95 -3.58 28.47 27.73
CA SER A 95 -3.17 29.10 26.47
C SER A 95 -2.29 28.18 25.64
N ASP A 96 -2.68 28.00 24.38
CA ASP A 96 -1.94 27.35 23.28
C ASP A 96 -0.97 28.31 22.55
N ALA A 97 -0.87 29.56 23.00
CA ALA A 97 0.06 30.55 22.45
C ALA A 97 1.55 30.18 22.70
N PRO A 98 2.48 30.62 21.83
CA PRO A 98 3.92 30.49 22.09
C PRO A 98 4.31 31.19 23.39
N LEU A 99 5.11 30.54 24.23
CA LEU A 99 5.38 30.98 25.61
C LEU A 99 5.84 32.44 25.72
N VAL A 100 6.82 32.87 24.92
CA VAL A 100 7.44 34.20 25.07
C VAL A 100 6.56 35.29 24.47
N GLU A 101 6.24 35.18 23.18
CA GLU A 101 5.43 36.16 22.45
C GLU A 101 4.01 36.25 23.06
N GLY A 102 3.42 35.10 23.39
CA GLY A 102 2.11 35.01 24.02
C GLY A 102 2.08 35.66 25.41
N ALA A 103 3.12 35.48 26.23
CA ALA A 103 3.13 36.04 27.59
C ALA A 103 3.23 37.56 27.58
N ILE A 104 3.99 38.13 26.64
CA ILE A 104 4.09 39.59 26.46
C ILE A 104 2.75 40.16 25.99
N ALA A 105 2.14 39.55 24.97
CA ALA A 105 0.86 39.99 24.43
C ALA A 105 -0.27 39.89 25.47
N ALA A 106 -0.32 38.78 26.21
CA ALA A 106 -1.25 38.57 27.32
C ALA A 106 -1.07 39.63 28.41
N ALA A 107 0.17 39.93 28.81
CA ALA A 107 0.46 40.93 29.82
C ALA A 107 -0.01 42.33 29.39
N VAL A 108 0.27 42.74 28.15
CA VAL A 108 -0.17 44.03 27.62
C VAL A 108 -1.71 44.13 27.58
N ARG A 109 -2.39 43.07 27.14
CA ARG A 109 -3.86 43.04 27.12
C ARG A 109 -4.47 43.08 28.51
N ALA A 110 -3.92 42.31 29.46
CA ALA A 110 -4.37 42.32 30.85
C ALA A 110 -4.16 43.70 31.51
N ALA A 111 -3.03 44.36 31.26
CA ALA A 111 -2.72 45.70 31.79
C ALA A 111 -3.65 46.80 31.28
N THR A 112 -4.25 46.60 30.11
CA THR A 112 -5.22 47.52 29.50
C THR A 112 -6.67 47.19 29.87
N GLY A 113 -6.89 46.19 30.74
CA GLY A 113 -8.20 45.84 31.28
C GLY A 113 -9.00 44.85 30.42
N GLY A 114 -8.34 44.06 29.57
CA GLY A 114 -9.02 43.01 28.80
C GLY A 114 -9.58 41.89 29.67
N THR A 115 -10.67 41.26 29.21
CA THR A 115 -11.22 40.04 29.84
C THR A 115 -10.28 38.86 29.64
N ALA A 116 -10.42 37.78 30.43
CA ALA A 116 -9.58 36.59 30.26
C ALA A 116 -9.64 35.99 28.84
N GLU A 117 -10.82 36.02 28.20
CA GLU A 117 -11.00 35.58 26.81
C GLU A 117 -10.25 36.48 25.81
N GLU A 118 -10.29 37.80 26.01
CA GLU A 118 -9.55 38.74 25.16
C GLU A 118 -8.04 38.64 25.36
N VAL A 119 -7.59 38.40 26.61
CA VAL A 119 -6.18 38.15 26.94
C VAL A 119 -5.69 36.87 26.26
N LEU A 120 -6.50 35.81 26.28
CA LEU A 120 -6.21 34.55 25.62
C LEU A 120 -6.16 34.69 24.09
N ALA A 121 -7.11 35.42 23.50
CA ALA A 121 -7.16 35.68 22.06
C ALA A 121 -5.92 36.47 21.60
N GLU A 122 -5.55 37.53 22.32
CA GLU A 122 -4.37 38.34 22.00
C GLU A 122 -3.09 37.48 22.07
N ALA A 123 -2.96 36.64 23.09
CA ALA A 123 -1.82 35.72 23.24
C ALA A 123 -1.68 34.80 22.02
N ARG A 124 -2.77 34.19 21.53
CA ARG A 124 -2.78 33.29 20.36
C ARG A 124 -2.31 33.99 19.09
N THR A 125 -2.69 35.26 18.92
CA THR A 125 -2.30 36.04 17.73
C THR A 125 -0.87 36.55 17.77
N ALA A 126 -0.16 36.45 18.90
CA ALA A 126 1.18 37.04 19.08
C ALA A 126 2.22 36.51 18.07
N LEU A 127 2.06 35.28 17.58
CA LEU A 127 2.96 34.70 16.57
C LEU A 127 2.76 35.31 15.16
N GLN A 128 1.56 35.82 14.87
CA GLN A 128 1.19 36.34 13.54
C GLN A 128 2.07 37.49 13.10
N ALA A 129 2.44 38.39 14.03
CA ALA A 129 3.33 39.50 13.73
C ALA A 129 4.73 39.04 13.27
N LYS A 130 5.26 37.98 13.90
CA LYS A 130 6.56 37.39 13.56
C LYS A 130 6.48 36.61 12.24
N ILE A 131 5.38 35.91 12.00
CA ILE A 131 5.09 35.23 10.73
C ILE A 131 5.02 36.22 9.57
N ALA A 132 4.28 37.33 9.74
CA ALA A 132 4.19 38.39 8.75
C ALA A 132 5.54 39.05 8.47
N GLN A 133 6.35 39.31 9.50
CA GLN A 133 7.71 39.87 9.34
C GLN A 133 8.67 38.92 8.63
N LEU A 134 8.48 37.62 8.79
CA LEU A 134 9.28 36.59 8.13
C LEU A 134 8.76 36.23 6.73
N ASN A 135 7.69 36.88 6.25
CA ASN A 135 6.98 36.53 5.01
C ASN A 135 6.60 35.04 4.95
N LEU A 136 6.32 34.44 6.11
CA LEU A 136 5.81 33.08 6.20
C LEU A 136 4.28 33.14 6.05
N THR A 137 3.69 32.17 5.37
CA THR A 137 2.23 32.03 5.35
C THR A 137 1.79 31.53 6.74
N PRO A 138 0.89 32.20 7.46
CA PRO A 138 0.44 31.69 8.75
C PRO A 138 -0.33 30.39 8.59
N PRO A 139 -0.28 29.48 9.58
CA PRO A 139 -1.21 28.36 9.62
C PRO A 139 -2.64 28.91 9.70
N PRO A 140 -3.65 28.21 9.14
CA PRO A 140 -5.01 28.71 9.11
C PRO A 140 -5.48 29.03 10.54
N SER A 141 -5.83 30.29 10.78
CA SER A 141 -6.43 30.73 12.03
C SER A 141 -7.84 30.18 12.15
N THR A 142 -8.17 29.58 13.30
CA THR A 142 -9.54 29.22 13.70
C THR A 142 -10.39 30.49 13.83
N THR A 143 -10.96 30.94 12.73
CA THR A 143 -12.03 31.93 12.69
C THR A 143 -13.19 31.35 11.89
N SER A 144 -14.16 30.76 12.59
CA SER A 144 -15.55 30.63 12.14
C SER A 144 -16.23 32.02 12.27
N PRO A 145 -17.42 32.31 11.68
CA PRO A 145 -18.40 31.43 11.01
C PRO A 145 -18.76 31.94 9.58
N THR A 146 -19.43 31.24 8.66
CA THR A 146 -20.77 30.62 8.75
C THR A 146 -21.06 29.92 7.40
N GLU A 147 -21.33 28.63 7.38
CA GLU A 147 -22.41 28.10 6.54
C GLU A 147 -23.42 27.45 7.48
N ALA A 148 -24.68 27.85 7.32
CA ALA A 148 -25.80 27.42 8.14
C ALA A 148 -26.00 25.89 8.04
N PRO A 149 -26.57 25.24 9.07
CA PRO A 149 -26.76 23.79 9.06
C PRO A 149 -27.76 23.43 7.97
N VAL A 150 -27.30 22.72 6.94
CA VAL A 150 -28.22 21.98 6.07
C VAL A 150 -28.87 20.91 6.95
N GLU A 151 -30.19 21.04 7.16
CA GLU A 151 -31.00 20.00 7.79
C GLU A 151 -30.83 18.70 7.00
N GLY A 152 -30.37 17.66 7.69
CA GLY A 152 -30.12 16.35 7.10
C GLY A 152 -30.14 15.31 8.22
N GLU A 153 -30.39 14.06 7.85
CA GLU A 153 -30.40 12.96 8.80
C GLU A 153 -28.97 12.74 9.34
N GLU A 154 -28.84 12.63 10.66
CA GLU A 154 -27.55 12.46 11.36
C GLU A 154 -27.52 11.13 12.09
N ILE A 155 -26.44 10.38 11.91
CA ILE A 155 -26.13 9.17 12.66
C ILE A 155 -24.81 9.35 13.43
N ARG A 156 -24.71 8.73 14.60
CA ARG A 156 -23.48 8.69 15.40
C ARG A 156 -23.01 7.27 15.57
N LEU A 157 -21.72 7.06 15.38
CA LEU A 157 -21.10 5.75 15.34
C LEU A 157 -19.77 5.79 16.06
N THR A 158 -19.47 4.77 16.87
CA THR A 158 -18.16 4.62 17.48
C THR A 158 -17.26 3.83 16.56
N VAL A 159 -16.10 4.38 16.27
CA VAL A 159 -15.09 3.76 15.43
C VAL A 159 -14.30 2.74 16.24
N ARG A 160 -14.41 1.44 15.91
CA ARG A 160 -13.87 0.34 16.71
C ARG A 160 -12.54 -0.21 16.20
N ASN A 161 -12.06 0.28 15.06
CA ASN A 161 -10.89 -0.26 14.38
C ASN A 161 -9.60 0.37 14.93
N ARG A 162 -8.57 -0.44 15.21
CA ARG A 162 -7.35 -0.04 15.95
C ARG A 162 -6.62 1.20 15.41
N LEU A 163 -6.54 1.32 14.09
CA LEU A 163 -5.87 2.44 13.42
C LEU A 163 -6.83 3.59 13.04
N GLY A 164 -8.13 3.49 13.38
CA GLY A 164 -9.14 4.54 13.10
C GLY A 164 -9.45 4.75 11.62
N LEU A 165 -9.96 5.92 11.19
CA LEU A 165 -10.21 6.21 9.75
C LEU A 165 -8.91 6.48 9.00
N HIS A 166 -8.00 5.50 8.95
CA HIS A 166 -6.76 5.57 8.19
C HIS A 166 -6.98 5.27 6.70
N ALA A 167 -5.91 5.30 5.88
CA ALA A 167 -6.00 5.26 4.41
C ALA A 167 -6.96 4.20 3.81
N ARG A 168 -7.02 2.96 4.35
CA ARG A 168 -7.91 1.91 3.82
C ARG A 168 -9.36 2.08 4.28
N PRO A 169 -9.68 2.19 5.59
CA PRO A 169 -11.01 2.56 6.08
C PRO A 169 -11.54 3.85 5.48
N ALA A 170 -10.68 4.87 5.35
CA ALA A 170 -11.03 6.13 4.72
C ALA A 170 -11.31 5.93 3.23
N ALA A 171 -10.50 5.15 2.50
CA ALA A 171 -10.74 4.84 1.08
C ALA A 171 -12.05 4.08 0.88
N GLN A 172 -12.36 3.10 1.73
CA GLN A 172 -13.63 2.38 1.68
C GLN A 172 -14.80 3.29 2.04
N PHE A 173 -14.66 4.10 3.10
CA PHE A 173 -15.67 5.06 3.53
C PHE A 173 -16.00 6.04 2.42
N VAL A 174 -14.97 6.57 1.75
CA VAL A 174 -15.10 7.49 0.63
C VAL A 174 -15.64 6.80 -0.61
N THR A 175 -15.21 5.58 -0.89
CA THR A 175 -15.75 4.78 -2.01
C THR A 175 -17.24 4.52 -1.82
N VAL A 176 -17.67 4.17 -0.61
CA VAL A 176 -19.08 3.96 -0.29
C VAL A 176 -19.85 5.28 -0.36
N ALA A 177 -19.35 6.35 0.24
CA ALA A 177 -19.99 7.67 0.20
C ALA A 177 -20.14 8.19 -1.24
N SER A 178 -19.16 7.91 -2.12
CA SER A 178 -19.15 8.37 -3.52
C SER A 178 -20.09 7.59 -4.45
N ARG A 179 -20.64 6.44 -4.03
CA ARG A 179 -21.67 5.70 -4.80
C ARG A 179 -23.00 6.43 -4.85
N TYR A 180 -23.25 7.33 -3.89
CA TYR A 180 -24.51 8.02 -3.72
C TYR A 180 -24.44 9.45 -4.24
N THR A 181 -25.57 9.95 -4.69
CA THR A 181 -25.74 11.33 -5.15
C THR A 181 -25.88 12.33 -3.99
N ALA A 182 -26.32 11.86 -2.81
CA ALA A 182 -26.47 12.64 -1.59
C ALA A 182 -25.16 13.33 -1.20
N ASP A 183 -25.30 14.53 -0.64
CA ASP A 183 -24.21 15.24 -0.01
C ASP A 183 -23.98 14.63 1.38
N VAL A 184 -22.77 14.16 1.65
CA VAL A 184 -22.45 13.39 2.86
C VAL A 184 -21.27 14.03 3.55
N HIS A 185 -21.44 14.31 4.84
CA HIS A 185 -20.45 14.93 5.70
C HIS A 185 -20.17 14.07 6.92
N VAL A 186 -18.96 14.11 7.44
CA VAL A 186 -18.52 13.40 8.65
C VAL A 186 -17.70 14.31 9.55
N ARG A 187 -17.75 14.11 10.86
CA ARG A 187 -16.85 14.75 11.83
C ARG A 187 -16.45 13.78 12.94
N ASN A 188 -15.32 14.06 13.57
CA ASN A 188 -14.86 13.40 14.78
C ASN A 188 -15.40 14.15 16.01
N VAL A 189 -16.46 13.61 16.62
CA VAL A 189 -17.13 14.21 17.78
C VAL A 189 -16.20 14.21 18.99
N THR A 190 -15.42 13.14 19.19
CA THR A 190 -14.48 13.01 20.32
C THR A 190 -13.40 14.08 20.31
N ARG A 191 -12.93 14.50 19.13
CA ARG A 191 -11.95 15.59 18.99
C ARG A 191 -12.57 16.97 18.75
N GLY A 192 -13.89 17.06 18.65
CA GLY A 192 -14.59 18.31 18.35
C GLY A 192 -14.22 18.90 16.98
N THR A 193 -13.95 18.06 15.98
CA THR A 193 -13.60 18.56 14.64
C THR A 193 -14.82 19.14 13.92
N ASP A 194 -14.57 20.01 12.96
CA ASP A 194 -15.59 20.48 12.03
C ASP A 194 -16.14 19.36 11.13
N TRP A 195 -17.28 19.62 10.50
CA TRP A 195 -17.85 18.75 9.46
C TRP A 195 -17.02 18.82 8.19
N VAL A 196 -16.66 17.65 7.67
CA VAL A 196 -15.88 17.52 6.44
C VAL A 196 -16.58 16.61 5.43
N ASN A 197 -16.31 16.80 4.15
CA ASN A 197 -16.90 16.03 3.06
C ASN A 197 -16.46 14.55 3.11
N ALA A 198 -17.44 13.65 3.27
CA ALA A 198 -17.23 12.22 3.37
C ALA A 198 -16.77 11.56 2.06
N LYS A 199 -16.90 12.25 0.93
CA LYS A 199 -16.42 11.81 -0.39
C LYS A 199 -14.98 12.24 -0.67
N SER A 200 -14.33 12.96 0.25
CA SER A 200 -12.91 13.29 0.13
C SER A 200 -12.06 12.35 0.97
N ILE A 201 -11.19 11.59 0.30
CA ILE A 201 -10.23 10.71 0.98
C ILE A 201 -9.31 11.51 1.89
N ASN A 202 -8.95 12.70 1.44
CA ASN A 202 -8.06 13.58 2.17
C ASN A 202 -8.70 14.18 3.42
N GLN A 203 -9.93 14.68 3.32
CA GLN A 203 -10.61 15.23 4.49
C GLN A 203 -10.93 14.13 5.50
N VAL A 204 -11.41 12.96 5.05
CA VAL A 204 -11.73 11.84 5.93
C VAL A 204 -10.48 11.29 6.64
N ALA A 205 -9.37 11.08 5.90
CA ALA A 205 -8.13 10.55 6.48
C ALA A 205 -7.46 11.51 7.47
N THR A 206 -7.69 12.82 7.34
CA THR A 206 -7.07 13.85 8.19
C THR A 206 -7.91 14.24 9.42
N LEU A 207 -9.13 13.69 9.58
CA LEU A 207 -9.96 13.87 10.79
C LEU A 207 -9.33 13.33 12.09
N GLY A 208 -8.22 12.57 11.99
CA GLY A 208 -7.52 12.01 13.14
C GLY A 208 -8.41 11.12 14.00
N VAL A 209 -9.38 10.45 13.38
CA VAL A 209 -10.27 9.50 14.04
C VAL A 209 -9.44 8.27 14.39
N ARG A 210 -9.44 7.89 15.68
CA ARG A 210 -8.74 6.72 16.23
C ARG A 210 -9.76 5.71 16.75
N GLN A 211 -9.28 4.54 17.13
CA GLN A 211 -10.08 3.56 17.85
C GLN A 211 -10.73 4.19 19.09
N GLY A 212 -12.02 3.94 19.28
CA GLY A 212 -12.82 4.45 20.38
C GLY A 212 -13.38 5.86 20.17
N HIS A 213 -13.00 6.56 19.10
CA HIS A 213 -13.59 7.87 18.79
C HIS A 213 -15.03 7.73 18.27
N GLU A 214 -15.91 8.64 18.68
CA GLU A 214 -17.24 8.81 18.12
C GLU A 214 -17.17 9.72 16.90
N ILE A 215 -17.75 9.28 15.79
CA ILE A 215 -17.96 10.08 14.59
C ILE A 215 -19.45 10.36 14.41
N ALA A 216 -19.77 11.54 13.87
CA ALA A 216 -21.11 11.87 13.40
C ALA A 216 -21.08 11.95 11.88
N ILE A 217 -22.06 11.35 11.21
CA ILE A 217 -22.23 11.36 9.76
C ILE A 217 -23.59 12.00 9.47
N ARG A 218 -23.61 12.94 8.53
CA ARG A 218 -24.83 13.63 8.09
C ARG A 218 -24.95 13.49 6.59
N ALA A 219 -26.15 13.18 6.10
CA ALA A 219 -26.43 13.13 4.67
C ALA A 219 -27.67 13.96 4.31
N HIS A 220 -27.65 14.54 3.12
CA HIS A 220 -28.77 15.29 2.54
C HIS A 220 -28.87 15.01 1.04
N GLY A 221 -30.05 14.64 0.56
CA GLY A 221 -30.27 14.32 -0.86
C GLY A 221 -31.27 13.16 -1.08
N PRO A 222 -31.52 12.80 -2.34
CA PRO A 222 -32.55 11.84 -2.71
C PRO A 222 -32.28 10.41 -2.23
N ASP A 223 -31.02 10.07 -1.97
CA ASP A 223 -30.54 8.77 -1.49
C ASP A 223 -29.82 8.86 -0.12
N ALA A 224 -30.10 9.91 0.67
CA ALA A 224 -29.44 10.17 1.95
C ALA A 224 -29.61 9.03 2.97
N GLU A 225 -30.82 8.47 3.09
CA GLU A 225 -31.11 7.37 4.02
C GLU A 225 -30.32 6.10 3.64
N GLN A 226 -30.20 5.80 2.33
CA GLN A 226 -29.40 4.67 1.85
C GLN A 226 -27.90 4.89 2.05
N ALA A 227 -27.41 6.11 1.85
CA ALA A 227 -26.02 6.47 2.10
C ALA A 227 -25.65 6.32 3.59
N LEU A 228 -26.51 6.81 4.50
CA LEU A 228 -26.32 6.68 5.95
C LEU A 228 -26.37 5.22 6.40
N GLN A 229 -27.29 4.43 5.83
CA GLN A 229 -27.39 3.00 6.14
C GLN A 229 -26.16 2.23 5.67
N ALA A 230 -25.66 2.48 4.46
CA ALA A 230 -24.45 1.83 3.96
C ALA A 230 -23.19 2.22 4.75
N LEU A 231 -23.08 3.48 5.16
CA LEU A 231 -21.97 3.94 6.01
C LEU A 231 -22.07 3.42 7.45
N ARG A 232 -23.29 3.28 7.99
CA ARG A 232 -23.54 2.60 9.27
C ARG A 232 -23.07 1.15 9.20
N GLU A 233 -23.51 0.41 8.20
CA GLU A 233 -23.12 -0.99 8.00
C GLU A 233 -21.60 -1.12 7.85
N LEU A 234 -20.96 -0.21 7.13
CA LEU A 234 -19.50 -0.19 7.00
C LEU A 234 -18.79 0.02 8.34
N VAL A 235 -19.20 1.01 9.14
CA VAL A 235 -18.55 1.33 10.43
C VAL A 235 -18.86 0.26 11.48
N GLU A 236 -20.09 -0.28 11.50
CA GLU A 236 -20.49 -1.37 12.40
C GLU A 236 -19.82 -2.70 12.03
N ALA A 237 -19.55 -2.93 10.74
CA ALA A 237 -18.67 -4.00 10.25
C ALA A 237 -17.17 -3.70 10.47
N ASN A 238 -16.85 -2.65 11.23
CA ASN A 238 -15.50 -2.20 11.55
C ASN A 238 -14.64 -1.88 10.31
N PHE A 239 -15.24 -1.35 9.25
CA PHE A 239 -14.59 -1.15 7.95
C PHE A 239 -14.00 -2.47 7.38
N GLY A 240 -14.54 -3.62 7.79
CA GLY A 240 -14.02 -4.94 7.44
C GLY A 240 -12.69 -5.30 8.12
N GLU A 241 -12.40 -4.72 9.29
CA GLU A 241 -11.12 -4.86 9.97
C GLU A 241 -11.23 -5.58 11.34
N PRO A 242 -10.31 -6.50 11.71
CA PRO A 242 -10.32 -7.09 13.05
C PRO A 242 -9.61 -6.25 14.13
N GLU A 243 -9.93 -6.55 15.40
CA GLU A 243 -9.55 -5.83 16.63
C GLU A 243 -8.07 -5.95 17.06
N ASP A 244 -7.25 -6.79 16.42
CA ASP A 244 -5.84 -6.95 16.78
C ASP A 244 -4.92 -7.05 15.57
N ILE A 245 -3.95 -6.12 15.49
CA ILE A 245 -2.79 -6.17 14.59
C ILE A 245 -1.56 -6.27 15.50
N PRO A 246 -0.74 -7.34 15.43
CA PRO A 246 0.52 -7.37 16.15
C PRO A 246 1.49 -6.35 15.54
N THR A 247 1.93 -5.38 16.34
CA THR A 247 3.07 -4.53 15.99
C THR A 247 4.33 -5.33 16.31
N THR A 248 4.84 -6.10 15.35
CA THR A 248 6.18 -6.70 15.48
C THR A 248 7.24 -5.61 15.28
N VAL A 249 7.50 -4.87 16.37
CA VAL A 249 8.73 -4.07 16.50
C VAL A 249 9.87 -5.07 16.70
N VAL A 250 10.61 -5.37 15.64
CA VAL A 250 11.91 -6.01 15.77
C VAL A 250 12.85 -4.96 16.38
N PRO A 251 13.52 -5.23 17.52
CA PRO A 251 14.46 -4.27 18.09
C PRO A 251 15.63 -4.09 17.13
N SER A 252 15.76 -2.89 16.56
CA SER A 252 16.94 -2.51 15.78
C SER A 252 18.00 -1.99 16.75
N THR A 253 18.95 -2.84 17.12
CA THR A 253 20.21 -2.40 17.74
C THR A 253 21.24 -2.19 16.64
N VAL A 254 21.48 -0.93 16.25
CA VAL A 254 22.66 -0.54 15.49
C VAL A 254 23.85 -0.49 16.46
N PRO A 255 24.93 -1.26 16.27
CA PRO A 255 26.13 -1.06 17.05
C PRO A 255 26.83 0.21 16.56
N ALA A 256 27.14 1.12 17.49
CA ALA A 256 28.02 2.26 17.24
C ALA A 256 29.41 1.75 16.83
N SER A 257 29.91 2.25 15.70
CA SER A 257 31.18 1.80 15.14
C SER A 257 32.36 2.65 15.56
N SER A 258 33.50 1.96 15.71
CA SER A 258 34.84 2.47 15.89
C SER A 258 35.33 3.26 14.66
N GLU A 259 36.33 4.12 14.88
CA GLU A 259 36.85 5.16 13.98
C GLU A 259 37.35 4.72 12.57
N GLU A 260 37.30 3.44 12.21
CA GLU A 260 37.66 2.91 10.88
C GLU A 260 36.52 2.95 9.84
N GLN A 261 35.27 3.27 10.22
CA GLN A 261 34.07 3.12 9.38
C GLN A 261 33.46 4.44 8.85
N LYS A 262 34.28 5.39 8.36
CA LYS A 262 33.71 6.61 7.73
C LYS A 262 33.16 6.40 6.31
N ASP A 263 33.57 5.35 5.62
CA ASP A 263 33.25 5.09 4.20
C ASP A 263 32.23 3.95 3.99
N LEU A 264 31.60 3.44 5.06
CA LEU A 264 30.59 2.37 5.01
C LEU A 264 29.27 2.86 5.63
N LEU A 265 28.20 2.81 4.85
CA LEU A 265 26.83 3.05 5.32
C LEU A 265 26.10 1.71 5.49
N THR A 266 25.30 1.62 6.55
CA THR A 266 24.42 0.48 6.80
C THR A 266 22.98 0.96 6.79
N GLY A 267 22.15 0.25 6.04
CA GLY A 267 20.72 0.48 5.93
C GLY A 267 19.95 -0.84 6.02
N ILE A 268 18.73 -0.82 5.54
CA ILE A 268 17.81 -1.96 5.59
C ILE A 268 17.96 -2.78 4.29
N PRO A 269 18.23 -4.10 4.36
CA PRO A 269 18.27 -4.96 3.18
C PRO A 269 16.88 -5.03 2.55
N ALA A 270 16.75 -4.60 1.30
CA ALA A 270 15.48 -4.58 0.57
C ALA A 270 15.42 -5.68 -0.50
N SER A 271 16.47 -5.79 -1.31
CA SER A 271 16.57 -6.78 -2.39
C SER A 271 17.99 -7.37 -2.46
N PRO A 272 18.14 -8.70 -2.47
CA PRO A 272 19.45 -9.35 -2.39
C PRO A 272 20.29 -9.17 -3.67
N GLY A 273 21.61 -9.22 -3.49
CA GLY A 273 22.59 -9.21 -4.58
C GLY A 273 23.72 -8.21 -4.35
N ILE A 274 24.72 -8.24 -5.24
CA ILE A 274 25.93 -7.41 -5.12
C ILE A 274 26.06 -6.54 -6.36
N ALA A 275 26.16 -5.23 -6.15
CA ALA A 275 26.37 -4.24 -7.20
C ALA A 275 27.67 -3.47 -6.96
N LEU A 276 28.40 -3.20 -8.05
CA LEU A 276 29.49 -2.22 -8.06
C LEU A 276 29.34 -1.40 -9.33
N GLY A 277 29.50 -0.09 -9.20
CA GLY A 277 29.44 0.80 -10.34
C GLY A 277 29.47 2.27 -9.93
N PRO A 278 29.49 3.16 -10.94
CA PRO A 278 29.34 4.58 -10.71
C PRO A 278 27.97 4.87 -10.06
N ALA A 279 27.96 5.78 -9.10
CA ALA A 279 26.75 6.34 -8.54
C ALA A 279 26.05 7.21 -9.58
N HIS A 280 24.74 7.07 -9.68
CA HIS A 280 23.87 7.98 -10.42
C HIS A 280 22.90 8.61 -9.44
N LEU A 281 23.06 9.90 -9.17
CA LEU A 281 22.21 10.67 -8.28
C LEU A 281 20.95 11.06 -9.04
N TYR A 282 19.85 10.42 -8.67
CA TYR A 282 18.52 10.86 -9.04
C TYR A 282 18.01 11.81 -7.97
N LEU A 283 18.21 13.10 -8.25
CA LEU A 283 17.59 14.20 -7.53
C LEU A 283 16.52 14.78 -8.46
N PRO A 284 15.22 14.58 -8.17
CA PRO A 284 14.15 15.21 -8.93
C PRO A 284 14.40 16.72 -9.02
N GLU A 285 14.51 17.26 -10.23
CA GLU A 285 14.67 18.71 -10.40
C GLU A 285 13.43 19.42 -9.85
N PRO A 286 13.60 20.52 -9.10
CA PRO A 286 12.47 21.33 -8.69
C PRO A 286 11.75 21.84 -9.94
N VAL A 287 10.45 21.60 -10.01
CA VAL A 287 9.61 22.05 -11.12
C VAL A 287 9.41 23.55 -11.00
N ASP A 288 9.93 24.33 -11.95
CA ASP A 288 9.67 25.76 -12.03
C ASP A 288 8.20 25.99 -12.38
N LEU A 289 7.43 26.41 -11.37
CA LEU A 289 6.01 26.69 -11.52
C LEU A 289 5.80 28.06 -12.18
N PRO A 290 4.94 28.15 -13.23
CA PRO A 290 4.61 29.44 -13.83
C PRO A 290 3.99 30.39 -12.80
N GLN A 291 4.55 31.59 -12.68
CA GLN A 291 4.02 32.65 -11.82
C GLN A 291 3.00 33.56 -12.55
N THR A 292 2.69 33.25 -13.81
CA THR A 292 1.75 34.02 -14.62
C THR A 292 0.32 33.80 -14.17
N GLN A 293 -0.43 34.90 -14.05
CA GLN A 293 -1.87 34.83 -13.84
C GLN A 293 -2.59 34.42 -15.14
N VAL A 294 -3.69 33.71 -14.98
CA VAL A 294 -4.56 33.24 -16.07
C VAL A 294 -5.59 34.32 -16.39
N GLU A 295 -5.74 34.66 -17.67
CA GLU A 295 -6.78 35.58 -18.14
C GLU A 295 -8.15 34.90 -18.33
N ASP A 296 -8.16 33.61 -18.72
CA ASP A 296 -9.37 32.80 -18.90
C ASP A 296 -9.36 31.56 -17.98
N PRO A 297 -9.95 31.67 -16.78
CA PRO A 297 -10.05 30.58 -15.81
C PRO A 297 -10.73 29.31 -16.34
N GLU A 298 -11.68 29.43 -17.27
CA GLU A 298 -12.41 28.26 -17.83
C GLU A 298 -11.52 27.42 -18.75
N THR A 299 -10.68 28.08 -19.55
CA THR A 299 -9.70 27.35 -20.38
C THR A 299 -8.62 26.71 -19.51
N ALA A 300 -8.15 27.41 -18.48
CA ALA A 300 -7.19 26.87 -17.51
C ALA A 300 -7.75 25.66 -16.74
N TRP A 301 -9.01 25.70 -16.32
CA TRP A 301 -9.68 24.57 -15.68
C TRP A 301 -9.75 23.35 -16.61
N ARG A 302 -10.15 23.54 -17.88
CA ARG A 302 -10.17 22.46 -18.88
C ARG A 302 -8.78 21.85 -19.13
N GLN A 303 -7.72 22.65 -19.08
CA GLN A 303 -6.34 22.14 -19.17
C GLN A 303 -5.98 21.23 -18.00
N LEU A 304 -6.37 21.61 -16.77
CA LEU A 304 -6.19 20.77 -15.59
C LEU A 304 -6.97 19.46 -15.70
N GLU A 305 -8.25 19.52 -16.09
CA GLU A 305 -9.08 18.31 -16.26
C GLU A 305 -8.49 17.33 -17.29
N GLN A 306 -7.97 17.84 -18.41
CA GLN A 306 -7.30 17.01 -19.41
C GLN A 306 -6.01 16.37 -18.87
N ALA A 307 -5.24 17.10 -18.06
CA ALA A 307 -4.04 16.57 -17.43
C ALA A 307 -4.36 15.49 -16.38
N LEU A 308 -5.39 15.70 -15.56
CA LEU A 308 -5.88 14.71 -14.60
C LEU A 308 -6.35 13.43 -15.32
N GLN A 309 -7.12 13.57 -16.40
CA GLN A 309 -7.58 12.41 -17.19
C GLN A 309 -6.41 11.60 -17.77
N LYS A 310 -5.41 12.27 -18.35
CA LYS A 310 -4.20 11.60 -18.86
C LYS A 310 -3.37 10.95 -17.75
N ALA A 311 -3.26 11.61 -16.59
CA ALA A 311 -2.56 11.05 -15.44
C ALA A 311 -3.23 9.75 -14.97
N ARG A 312 -4.57 9.72 -14.97
CA ARG A 312 -5.37 8.53 -14.64
C ARG A 312 -5.06 7.37 -15.59
N GLU A 313 -5.09 7.61 -16.89
CA GLU A 313 -4.76 6.61 -17.92
C GLU A 313 -3.34 6.06 -17.75
N GLU A 314 -2.37 6.91 -17.43
CA GLU A 314 -0.99 6.46 -17.16
C GLU A 314 -0.87 5.63 -15.89
N ILE A 315 -1.56 6.01 -14.81
CA ILE A 315 -1.57 5.24 -13.56
C ILE A 315 -2.19 3.86 -13.78
N HIS A 316 -3.28 3.77 -14.55
CA HIS A 316 -3.85 2.47 -14.93
C HIS A 316 -2.89 1.60 -15.74
N ARG A 317 -2.12 2.19 -16.68
CA ARG A 317 -1.09 1.45 -17.43
C ARG A 317 0.04 0.98 -16.52
N LEU A 318 0.52 1.82 -15.61
CA LEU A 318 1.55 1.44 -14.65
C LEU A 318 1.07 0.33 -13.72
N ARG A 319 -0.18 0.42 -13.25
CA ARG A 319 -0.84 -0.65 -12.51
C ARG A 319 -0.84 -1.94 -13.29
N ALA A 320 -1.29 -1.94 -14.55
CA ALA A 320 -1.31 -3.15 -15.38
C ALA A 320 0.11 -3.76 -15.58
N GLN A 321 1.12 -2.91 -15.78
CA GLN A 321 2.52 -3.34 -15.87
C GLN A 321 3.05 -3.89 -14.54
N ALA A 322 2.69 -3.28 -13.42
CA ALA A 322 3.06 -3.74 -12.08
C ALA A 322 2.39 -5.07 -11.76
N VAL A 323 1.10 -5.24 -12.05
CA VAL A 323 0.39 -6.54 -11.91
C VAL A 323 1.17 -7.64 -12.63
N HIS A 324 1.65 -7.34 -13.84
CA HIS A 324 2.39 -8.29 -14.65
C HIS A 324 3.79 -8.63 -14.08
N ARG A 325 4.54 -7.63 -13.63
CA ARG A 325 5.92 -7.83 -13.16
C ARG A 325 6.01 -8.32 -11.72
N VAL A 326 5.16 -7.80 -10.84
CA VAL A 326 5.36 -7.87 -9.39
C VAL A 326 4.21 -8.53 -8.63
N GLY A 327 2.99 -8.58 -9.19
CA GLY A 327 1.82 -9.17 -8.53
C GLY A 327 0.66 -8.19 -8.36
N GLU A 328 -0.54 -8.73 -8.11
CA GLU A 328 -1.78 -7.93 -7.99
C GLU A 328 -1.86 -7.17 -6.66
N TYR A 329 -1.33 -7.76 -5.59
CA TYR A 329 -1.28 -7.15 -4.26
C TYR A 329 -0.39 -5.89 -4.26
N GLU A 330 0.78 -5.99 -4.88
CA GLU A 330 1.77 -4.91 -4.99
C GLU A 330 1.29 -3.79 -5.91
N ALA A 331 0.52 -4.12 -6.95
CA ALA A 331 -0.04 -3.14 -7.88
C ALA A 331 -1.19 -2.33 -7.27
N ALA A 332 -1.81 -2.77 -6.17
CA ALA A 332 -2.92 -2.07 -5.51
C ALA A 332 -2.54 -0.67 -4.99
N ILE A 333 -1.24 -0.35 -4.87
CA ILE A 333 -0.82 1.02 -4.55
C ILE A 333 -1.35 2.05 -5.56
N PHE A 334 -1.39 1.68 -6.83
CA PHE A 334 -1.86 2.57 -7.89
C PHE A 334 -3.37 2.86 -7.78
N ASP A 335 -4.14 2.01 -7.09
CA ASP A 335 -5.56 2.27 -6.81
C ASP A 335 -5.71 3.43 -5.82
N ALA A 336 -4.84 3.53 -4.82
CA ALA A 336 -4.81 4.69 -3.92
C ALA A 336 -4.39 5.98 -4.65
N HIS A 337 -3.47 5.90 -5.61
CA HIS A 337 -3.08 7.05 -6.44
C HIS A 337 -4.25 7.58 -7.27
N ILE A 338 -5.08 6.68 -7.80
CA ILE A 338 -6.30 7.07 -8.53
C ILE A 338 -7.28 7.78 -7.59
N LEU A 339 -7.49 7.27 -6.36
CA LEU A 339 -8.35 7.93 -5.38
C LEU A 339 -7.85 9.33 -4.99
N PHE A 340 -6.55 9.52 -4.81
CA PHE A 340 -5.99 10.86 -4.55
C PHE A 340 -6.17 11.80 -5.75
N LEU A 341 -6.01 11.29 -6.97
CA LEU A 341 -6.18 12.06 -8.20
C LEU A 341 -7.64 12.51 -8.40
N GLU A 342 -8.60 11.66 -8.01
CA GLU A 342 -10.04 11.90 -8.19
C GLU A 342 -10.69 12.62 -7.00
N ASP A 343 -9.93 12.89 -5.92
CA ASP A 343 -10.42 13.51 -4.68
C ASP A 343 -11.12 14.87 -4.93
N PRO A 344 -12.41 15.01 -4.56
CA PRO A 344 -13.19 16.20 -4.86
C PRO A 344 -12.65 17.44 -4.17
N THR A 345 -12.13 17.33 -2.93
CA THR A 345 -11.57 18.47 -2.19
C THR A 345 -10.32 19.04 -2.85
N LEU A 346 -9.40 18.20 -3.30
CA LEU A 346 -8.22 18.66 -4.05
C LEU A 346 -8.63 19.36 -5.35
N ARG A 347 -9.61 18.80 -6.07
CA ARG A 347 -10.12 19.37 -7.32
C ARG A 347 -10.82 20.70 -7.11
N GLU A 348 -11.66 20.81 -6.07
CA GLU A 348 -12.33 22.05 -5.68
C GLU A 348 -11.31 23.11 -5.27
N ARG A 349 -10.33 22.75 -4.44
CA ARG A 349 -9.28 23.67 -4.01
C ARG A 349 -8.47 24.18 -5.20
N ALA A 350 -8.06 23.30 -6.11
CA ALA A 350 -7.38 23.70 -7.34
C ALA A 350 -8.26 24.60 -8.22
N ARG A 351 -9.57 24.31 -8.31
CA ARG A 351 -10.54 25.15 -9.02
C ARG A 351 -10.64 26.54 -8.40
N GLU A 352 -10.76 26.65 -7.09
CA GLU A 352 -10.80 27.95 -6.39
C GLU A 352 -9.55 28.78 -6.66
N LEU A 353 -8.36 28.16 -6.60
CA LEU A 353 -7.10 28.81 -6.90
C LEU A 353 -7.03 29.34 -8.35
N ILE A 354 -7.61 28.62 -9.30
CA ILE A 354 -7.69 29.06 -10.70
C ILE A 354 -8.72 30.19 -10.87
N PHE A 355 -9.93 30.05 -10.33
CA PHE A 355 -11.03 30.98 -10.59
C PHE A 355 -11.00 32.26 -9.74
N ARG A 356 -10.49 32.20 -8.51
CA ARG A 356 -10.43 33.35 -7.59
C ARG A 356 -9.06 34.03 -7.63
N GLU A 357 -8.00 33.25 -7.48
CA GLU A 357 -6.62 33.76 -7.43
C GLU A 357 -5.97 33.87 -8.82
N HIS A 358 -6.68 33.44 -9.88
CA HIS A 358 -6.21 33.47 -11.26
C HIS A 358 -4.86 32.75 -11.44
N LEU A 359 -4.59 31.71 -10.65
CA LEU A 359 -3.33 30.97 -10.74
C LEU A 359 -3.29 30.08 -11.98
N HIS A 360 -2.08 29.92 -12.54
CA HIS A 360 -1.81 28.94 -13.58
C HIS A 360 -2.20 27.52 -13.11
N PRO A 361 -2.78 26.65 -13.96
CA PRO A 361 -3.20 25.29 -13.58
C PRO A 361 -2.15 24.49 -12.82
N ALA A 362 -0.90 24.54 -13.27
CA ALA A 362 0.22 23.85 -12.60
C ALA A 362 0.50 24.40 -11.19
N ALA A 363 0.47 25.72 -11.02
CA ALA A 363 0.69 26.35 -9.71
C ALA A 363 -0.48 26.08 -8.76
N ALA A 364 -1.72 26.14 -9.26
CA ALA A 364 -2.92 25.82 -8.51
C ALA A 364 -2.92 24.36 -8.02
N TRP A 365 -2.61 23.42 -8.91
CA TRP A 365 -2.51 22.00 -8.55
C TRP A 365 -1.38 21.73 -7.55
N ALA A 366 -0.18 22.27 -7.81
CA ALA A 366 0.96 22.11 -6.90
C ALA A 366 0.63 22.61 -5.50
N ARG A 367 0.04 23.80 -5.39
CA ARG A 367 -0.34 24.40 -4.11
C ARG A 367 -1.43 23.59 -3.39
N ALA A 368 -2.47 23.15 -4.11
CA ALA A 368 -3.52 22.32 -3.50
C ALA A 368 -2.95 21.01 -2.94
N ILE A 369 -2.05 20.34 -3.66
CA ILE A 369 -1.40 19.12 -3.18
C ILE A 369 -0.40 19.42 -2.06
N ASP A 370 0.38 20.50 -2.12
CA ASP A 370 1.34 20.86 -1.06
C ASP A 370 0.66 21.18 0.28
N GLU A 371 -0.48 21.88 0.23
CA GLU A 371 -1.35 22.10 1.39
C GLU A 371 -1.78 20.74 1.99
N MET A 372 -2.10 19.76 1.14
CA MET A 372 -2.49 18.42 1.57
C MET A 372 -1.33 17.60 2.13
N ILE A 373 -0.18 17.59 1.45
CA ILE A 373 1.05 16.92 1.90
C ILE A 373 1.47 17.44 3.28
N GLY A 374 1.38 18.75 3.49
CA GLY A 374 1.63 19.37 4.80
C GLY A 374 0.70 18.81 5.89
N THR A 375 -0.58 18.62 5.56
CA THR A 375 -1.56 18.03 6.48
C THR A 375 -1.21 16.59 6.84
N TYR A 376 -0.85 15.75 5.86
CA TYR A 376 -0.44 14.36 6.12
C TYR A 376 0.85 14.25 6.94
N ARG A 377 1.85 15.11 6.67
CA ARG A 377 3.11 15.13 7.44
C ARG A 377 2.93 15.58 8.89
N ALA A 378 1.90 16.38 9.17
CA ALA A 378 1.58 16.86 10.51
C ALA A 378 0.79 15.85 11.36
N LEU A 379 0.33 14.73 10.78
CA LEU A 379 -0.35 13.68 11.53
C LEU A 379 0.61 12.92 12.43
N ASP A 380 0.15 12.46 13.60
CA ASP A 380 0.97 11.72 14.57
C ASP A 380 1.35 10.28 14.13
N ASP A 381 0.68 9.74 13.11
CA ASP A 381 0.83 8.34 12.68
C ASP A 381 1.90 8.20 11.58
N PRO A 382 3.03 7.49 11.83
CA PRO A 382 4.09 7.27 10.84
C PRO A 382 3.60 6.60 9.54
N TYR A 383 2.58 5.75 9.61
CA TYR A 383 2.00 5.11 8.43
C TYR A 383 1.28 6.13 7.54
N MET A 384 0.56 7.09 8.15
CA MET A 384 -0.15 8.14 7.42
C MET A 384 0.83 9.20 6.90
N GLN A 385 1.88 9.52 7.66
CA GLN A 385 2.97 10.38 7.18
C GLN A 385 3.64 9.81 5.92
N ALA A 386 3.83 8.48 5.84
CA ALA A 386 4.40 7.82 4.66
C ALA A 386 3.56 8.00 3.38
N ARG A 387 2.26 8.31 3.48
CA ARG A 387 1.37 8.58 2.34
C ARG A 387 1.58 9.95 1.69
N ALA A 388 2.30 10.85 2.35
CA ALA A 388 2.75 12.09 1.72
C ALA A 388 3.55 11.82 0.42
N ALA A 389 4.29 10.71 0.36
CA ALA A 389 5.02 10.31 -0.85
C ALA A 389 4.09 9.92 -2.01
N ASP A 390 2.93 9.34 -1.73
CA ASP A 390 1.94 8.98 -2.75
C ASP A 390 1.29 10.24 -3.36
N LEU A 391 0.93 11.21 -2.53
CA LEU A 391 0.44 12.51 -2.99
C LEU A 391 1.50 13.26 -3.81
N GLU A 392 2.77 13.16 -3.42
CA GLU A 392 3.89 13.75 -4.16
C GLU A 392 4.09 13.10 -5.53
N ASP A 393 3.92 11.78 -5.67
CA ASP A 393 3.93 11.08 -6.98
C ASP A 393 2.81 11.60 -7.88
N VAL A 394 1.57 11.64 -7.37
CA VAL A 394 0.40 12.15 -8.10
C VAL A 394 0.60 13.62 -8.49
N LYS A 395 1.15 14.45 -7.60
CA LYS A 395 1.52 15.85 -7.87
C LYS A 395 2.42 15.95 -9.10
N ARG A 396 3.57 15.28 -9.04
CA ARG A 396 4.61 15.36 -10.08
C ARG A 396 4.09 14.90 -11.43
N ARG A 397 3.29 13.82 -11.44
CA ARG A 397 2.69 13.29 -12.68
C ARG A 397 1.82 14.33 -13.39
N VAL A 398 0.93 14.99 -12.65
CA VAL A 398 0.01 15.99 -13.24
C VAL A 398 0.78 17.24 -13.66
N LEU A 399 1.74 17.71 -12.85
CA LEU A 399 2.58 18.86 -13.22
C LEU A 399 3.34 18.62 -14.52
N ARG A 400 3.90 17.41 -14.68
CA ARG A 400 4.59 16.99 -15.90
C ARG A 400 3.70 17.12 -17.15
N LEU A 401 2.44 16.67 -17.04
CA LEU A 401 1.47 16.73 -18.13
C LEU A 401 1.04 18.16 -18.45
N LEU A 402 0.90 19.02 -17.43
CA LEU A 402 0.53 20.42 -17.57
C LEU A 402 1.62 21.28 -18.20
N LEU A 403 2.88 21.04 -17.80
CA LEU A 403 4.01 21.84 -18.25
C LEU A 403 4.63 21.32 -19.55
N GLY A 404 4.18 20.16 -20.04
CA GLY A 404 4.75 19.50 -21.22
C GLY A 404 6.21 19.09 -21.04
N THR A 405 6.70 19.09 -19.80
CA THR A 405 8.04 18.64 -19.46
C THR A 405 8.08 17.14 -19.59
N SER A 406 9.06 16.59 -20.32
CA SER A 406 9.36 15.17 -20.21
C SER A 406 10.12 14.98 -18.90
N THR A 407 9.56 14.27 -17.91
CA THR A 407 10.40 13.74 -16.84
C THR A 407 11.34 12.77 -17.53
N LYS A 408 12.64 13.08 -17.56
CA LYS A 408 13.60 12.05 -17.87
C LYS A 408 13.38 10.95 -16.83
N PRO A 409 13.05 9.71 -17.25
CA PRO A 409 13.02 8.60 -16.31
C PRO A 409 14.36 8.56 -15.55
N PRO A 410 14.41 7.98 -14.34
CA PRO A 410 15.64 7.76 -13.58
C PRO A 410 16.53 6.69 -14.27
N HIS A 411 16.89 6.94 -15.52
CA HIS A 411 17.71 6.08 -16.34
C HIS A 411 19.11 6.65 -16.37
N PRO A 412 20.06 5.98 -15.70
CA PRO A 412 21.45 6.34 -15.87
C PRO A 412 21.85 6.10 -17.34
N GLN A 413 22.69 6.98 -17.90
CA GLN A 413 23.16 6.87 -19.29
C GLN A 413 24.16 5.72 -19.49
N GLN A 414 24.66 5.17 -18.38
CA GLN A 414 25.54 4.02 -18.31
C GLN A 414 25.08 3.11 -17.16
N PRO A 415 25.48 1.83 -17.10
CA PRO A 415 25.15 0.97 -15.98
C PRO A 415 25.68 1.54 -14.65
N SER A 416 24.78 1.92 -13.73
CA SER A 416 25.09 2.66 -12.50
C SER A 416 24.28 2.16 -11.30
N ILE A 417 24.74 2.50 -10.09
CA ILE A 417 23.94 2.35 -8.85
C ILE A 417 23.12 3.62 -8.67
N LEU A 418 21.79 3.48 -8.66
CA LEU A 418 20.86 4.58 -8.51
C LEU A 418 20.81 5.02 -7.05
N ILE A 419 21.15 6.27 -6.79
CA ILE A 419 21.05 6.92 -5.49
C ILE A 419 19.90 7.91 -5.55
N ALA A 420 18.96 7.81 -4.61
CA ALA A 420 17.86 8.75 -4.49
C ALA A 420 17.55 9.06 -3.02
N GLU A 421 16.88 10.17 -2.76
CA GLU A 421 16.34 10.45 -1.43
C GLU A 421 15.27 9.41 -1.08
N ASP A 422 14.33 9.24 -2.01
CA ASP A 422 13.33 8.19 -2.05
C ASP A 422 12.99 7.89 -3.51
N LEU A 423 12.36 6.75 -3.78
CA LEU A 423 11.84 6.43 -5.11
C LEU A 423 10.34 6.21 -5.03
N THR A 424 9.60 6.92 -5.88
CA THR A 424 8.16 6.68 -5.99
C THR A 424 7.90 5.29 -6.59
N PRO A 425 6.70 4.71 -6.36
CA PRO A 425 6.29 3.48 -7.04
C PRO A 425 6.40 3.61 -8.56
N SER A 426 6.03 4.78 -9.08
CA SER A 426 6.12 5.12 -10.50
C SER A 426 7.56 5.10 -11.03
N ASP A 427 8.51 5.67 -10.28
CA ASP A 427 9.93 5.67 -10.64
C ASP A 427 10.48 4.24 -10.67
N THR A 428 10.20 3.47 -9.61
CA THR A 428 10.73 2.12 -9.45
C THR A 428 10.18 1.16 -10.52
N ALA A 429 8.89 1.26 -10.86
CA ALA A 429 8.27 0.42 -11.88
C ALA A 429 8.83 0.66 -13.29
N GLN A 430 9.40 1.85 -13.55
CA GLN A 430 9.95 2.22 -14.85
C GLN A 430 11.44 1.87 -15.01
N LEU A 431 12.13 1.43 -13.95
CA LEU A 431 13.57 1.14 -14.01
C LEU A 431 13.92 0.03 -15.01
N ASP A 432 15.04 0.22 -15.72
CA ASP A 432 15.65 -0.81 -16.57
C ASP A 432 16.73 -1.55 -15.78
N PRO A 433 16.56 -2.85 -15.46
CA PRO A 433 17.54 -3.64 -14.73
C PRO A 433 18.91 -3.77 -15.42
N LYS A 434 19.01 -3.48 -16.74
CA LYS A 434 20.29 -3.47 -17.45
C LYS A 434 21.12 -2.22 -17.16
N MET A 435 20.45 -1.11 -16.86
CA MET A 435 21.08 0.18 -16.62
C MET A 435 21.20 0.48 -15.11
N VAL A 436 20.28 -0.03 -14.31
CA VAL A 436 20.29 0.15 -12.85
C VAL A 436 20.87 -1.10 -12.20
N LEU A 437 22.15 -1.04 -11.85
CA LEU A 437 22.90 -2.14 -11.24
C LEU A 437 22.51 -2.39 -9.78
N GLY A 438 22.00 -1.38 -9.09
CA GLY A 438 21.54 -1.43 -7.71
C GLY A 438 20.80 -0.15 -7.31
N ILE A 439 20.06 -0.19 -6.20
CA ILE A 439 19.27 0.93 -5.69
C ILE A 439 19.69 1.23 -4.24
N ALA A 440 20.02 2.49 -3.97
CA ALA A 440 20.34 2.98 -2.63
C ALA A 440 19.46 4.22 -2.32
N THR A 441 18.60 4.13 -1.31
CA THR A 441 17.76 5.27 -0.91
C THR A 441 18.08 5.78 0.49
N ALA A 442 18.00 7.09 0.67
CA ALA A 442 18.20 7.73 1.97
C ALA A 442 17.05 7.39 2.93
N LEU A 443 15.82 7.38 2.42
CA LEU A 443 14.59 7.06 3.12
C LEU A 443 14.08 5.66 2.72
N GLY A 444 13.01 5.20 3.35
CA GLY A 444 12.35 3.92 3.06
C GLY A 444 12.60 2.83 4.09
N GLY A 445 11.68 1.86 4.14
CA GLY A 445 11.72 0.69 5.03
C GLY A 445 11.69 -0.64 4.27
N ALA A 446 11.88 -1.77 4.97
CA ALA A 446 11.89 -3.11 4.36
C ALA A 446 10.58 -3.45 3.61
N THR A 447 9.48 -2.82 4.03
CA THR A 447 8.14 -2.98 3.47
C THR A 447 7.73 -1.82 2.55
N SER A 448 8.66 -0.93 2.19
CA SER A 448 8.34 0.14 1.25
C SER A 448 8.07 -0.43 -0.14
N HIS A 449 7.25 0.26 -0.92
CA HIS A 449 6.93 -0.13 -2.28
C HIS A 449 8.19 -0.22 -3.15
N THR A 450 9.17 0.65 -2.91
CA THR A 450 10.51 0.58 -3.53
C THR A 450 11.20 -0.75 -3.27
N ALA A 451 11.18 -1.24 -2.02
CA ALA A 451 11.83 -2.49 -1.64
C ALA A 451 11.19 -3.71 -2.32
N ILE A 452 9.86 -3.71 -2.40
CA ILE A 452 9.08 -4.78 -3.03
C ILE A 452 9.32 -4.81 -4.55
N LEU A 453 9.21 -3.66 -5.21
CA LEU A 453 9.41 -3.55 -6.66
C LEU A 453 10.86 -3.86 -7.06
N ALA A 454 11.86 -3.44 -6.29
CA ALA A 454 13.26 -3.75 -6.55
C ALA A 454 13.54 -5.26 -6.52
N ARG A 455 12.92 -5.99 -5.59
CA ARG A 455 13.05 -7.46 -5.48
C ARG A 455 12.48 -8.16 -6.70
N ALA A 456 11.31 -7.73 -7.16
CA ALA A 456 10.67 -8.31 -8.33
C ALA A 456 11.44 -8.02 -9.63
N LEU A 457 12.10 -6.86 -9.73
CA LEU A 457 13.00 -6.52 -10.85
C LEU A 457 14.36 -7.23 -10.77
N GLY A 458 14.66 -7.91 -9.66
CA GLY A 458 15.96 -8.56 -9.43
C GLY A 458 17.12 -7.57 -9.27
N ILE A 459 16.82 -6.32 -8.89
CA ILE A 459 17.83 -5.26 -8.69
C ILE A 459 18.24 -5.27 -7.21
N PRO A 460 19.54 -5.43 -6.88
CA PRO A 460 20.02 -5.33 -5.50
C PRO A 460 19.66 -3.98 -4.88
N ALA A 461 19.10 -3.96 -3.67
CA ALA A 461 18.62 -2.72 -3.06
C ALA A 461 18.86 -2.63 -1.55
N VAL A 462 19.24 -1.44 -1.10
CA VAL A 462 19.37 -1.05 0.31
C VAL A 462 18.62 0.26 0.52
N VAL A 463 17.73 0.31 1.50
CA VAL A 463 16.89 1.48 1.79
C VAL A 463 17.17 2.01 3.19
N GLY A 464 16.79 3.26 3.49
CA GLY A 464 16.95 3.83 4.82
C GLY A 464 18.41 4.06 5.22
N LEU A 465 19.27 4.46 4.28
CA LEU A 465 20.70 4.74 4.53
C LEU A 465 20.96 6.11 5.20
N GLY A 466 19.91 6.92 5.35
CA GLY A 466 19.99 8.30 5.82
C GLY A 466 20.53 9.28 4.78
N LEU A 467 20.38 10.58 5.02
CA LEU A 467 20.75 11.65 4.07
C LEU A 467 22.25 11.69 3.71
N ALA A 468 23.10 10.95 4.43
CA ALA A 468 24.52 10.83 4.11
C ALA A 468 24.77 10.23 2.71
N ILE A 469 23.90 9.33 2.23
CA ILE A 469 24.05 8.72 0.90
C ILE A 469 23.91 9.74 -0.23
N LEU A 470 23.20 10.85 0.00
CA LEU A 470 23.00 11.91 -1.00
C LEU A 470 24.23 12.82 -1.17
N ARG A 471 25.28 12.64 -0.36
CA ARG A 471 26.55 13.37 -0.47
C ARG A 471 27.54 12.70 -1.42
N VAL A 472 27.20 11.53 -1.96
CA VAL A 472 28.00 10.84 -2.98
C VAL A 472 28.04 11.70 -4.25
N GLU A 473 29.19 11.76 -4.90
CA GLU A 473 29.34 12.53 -6.14
C GLU A 473 28.79 11.74 -7.35
N GLU A 474 28.19 12.43 -8.33
CA GLU A 474 27.77 11.79 -9.59
C GLU A 474 28.96 11.11 -10.26
N GLY A 475 28.80 9.83 -10.61
CA GLY A 475 29.86 9.02 -11.19
C GLY A 475 30.87 8.43 -10.19
N GLN A 476 30.77 8.76 -8.89
CA GLN A 476 31.61 8.16 -7.85
C GLN A 476 31.40 6.65 -7.79
N GLU A 477 32.48 5.89 -7.76
CA GLU A 477 32.37 4.44 -7.72
C GLU A 477 32.06 3.94 -6.31
N ILE A 478 30.96 3.19 -6.19
CA ILE A 478 30.47 2.65 -4.92
C ILE A 478 30.17 1.16 -5.04
N GLY A 479 30.11 0.49 -3.88
CA GLY A 479 29.71 -0.91 -3.76
C GLY A 479 28.44 -1.03 -2.93
N LEU A 480 27.57 -1.96 -3.29
CA LEU A 480 26.31 -2.23 -2.61
C LEU A 480 26.11 -3.73 -2.41
N ASP A 481 25.73 -4.11 -1.19
CA ASP A 481 25.30 -5.44 -0.81
C ASP A 481 23.86 -5.36 -0.29
N GLY A 482 22.92 -5.70 -1.17
CA GLY A 482 21.50 -5.69 -0.87
C GLY A 482 21.05 -6.81 0.06
N SER A 483 21.89 -7.85 0.26
CA SER A 483 21.58 -8.95 1.18
C SER A 483 21.91 -8.59 2.63
N GLN A 484 22.97 -7.82 2.86
CA GLN A 484 23.41 -7.39 4.20
C GLN A 484 23.02 -5.96 4.54
N GLY A 485 22.45 -5.20 3.59
CA GLY A 485 22.08 -3.81 3.81
C GLY A 485 23.29 -2.87 3.89
N ARG A 486 24.36 -3.13 3.14
CA ARG A 486 25.63 -2.39 3.24
C ARG A 486 25.98 -1.63 1.96
N VAL A 487 26.47 -0.40 2.10
CA VAL A 487 26.93 0.43 0.98
C VAL A 487 28.30 1.02 1.29
N TRP A 488 29.30 0.70 0.46
CA TRP A 488 30.66 1.24 0.55
C TRP A 488 30.79 2.46 -0.35
N LEU A 489 31.01 3.62 0.26
CA LEU A 489 31.19 4.90 -0.44
C LEU A 489 32.58 5.02 -1.07
N ARG A 490 33.57 4.33 -0.49
CA ARG A 490 34.94 4.27 -1.03
C ARG A 490 35.39 2.83 -1.14
N LEU A 491 35.74 2.43 -2.37
CA LEU A 491 36.26 1.11 -2.65
C LEU A 491 37.79 1.11 -2.59
N THR A 492 38.37 0.67 -1.47
CA THR A 492 39.80 0.33 -1.44
C THR A 492 40.05 -0.84 -2.40
N PRO A 493 41.30 -1.04 -2.89
CA PRO A 493 41.61 -2.16 -3.77
C PRO A 493 41.20 -3.53 -3.21
N GLU A 494 41.27 -3.69 -1.88
CA GLU A 494 40.89 -4.91 -1.17
C GLU A 494 39.37 -5.11 -1.17
N ILE A 495 38.60 -4.09 -0.77
CA ILE A 495 37.13 -4.14 -0.73
C ILE A 495 36.57 -4.33 -2.13
N ARG A 496 37.13 -3.62 -3.12
CA ARG A 496 36.78 -3.79 -4.53
C ARG A 496 36.93 -5.25 -4.95
N ARG A 497 38.11 -5.84 -4.73
CA ARG A 497 38.39 -7.21 -5.15
C ARG A 497 37.42 -8.19 -4.49
N GLU A 498 37.15 -8.03 -3.20
CA GLU A 498 36.18 -8.84 -2.48
C GLU A 498 34.77 -8.74 -3.07
N LEU A 499 34.27 -7.52 -3.26
CA LEU A 499 32.93 -7.28 -3.82
C LEU A 499 32.83 -7.74 -5.29
N GLU A 500 33.87 -7.57 -6.09
CA GLU A 500 33.95 -8.10 -7.46
C GLU A 500 33.90 -9.63 -7.49
N GLU A 501 34.62 -10.31 -6.58
CA GLU A 501 34.56 -11.77 -6.44
C GLU A 501 33.19 -12.24 -5.98
N ARG A 502 32.57 -11.55 -5.02
CA ARG A 502 31.20 -11.85 -4.55
C ARG A 502 30.16 -11.61 -5.63
N ARG A 503 30.25 -10.50 -6.37
CA ARG A 503 29.39 -10.21 -7.54
C ARG A 503 29.57 -11.26 -8.63
N ARG A 504 30.80 -11.63 -8.95
CA ARG A 504 31.09 -12.66 -9.96
C ARG A 504 30.50 -14.01 -9.56
N ARG A 505 30.66 -14.42 -8.30
CA ARG A 505 30.04 -15.64 -7.77
C ARG A 505 28.52 -15.57 -7.86
N TRP A 506 27.91 -14.48 -7.39
CA TRP A 506 26.47 -14.29 -7.44
C TRP A 506 25.93 -14.32 -8.88
N LEU A 507 26.55 -13.60 -9.82
CA LEU A 507 26.16 -13.61 -11.24
C LEU A 507 26.35 -15.00 -11.87
N ALA A 508 27.47 -15.67 -11.58
CA ALA A 508 27.73 -17.02 -12.07
C ALA A 508 26.71 -18.03 -11.53
N GLU A 509 26.35 -17.94 -10.25
CA GLU A 509 25.29 -18.76 -9.65
C GLU A 509 23.93 -18.51 -10.31
N GLN A 510 23.58 -17.24 -10.59
CA GLN A 510 22.34 -16.89 -11.32
C GLN A 510 22.34 -17.42 -12.76
N GLU A 511 23.46 -17.29 -13.48
CA GLU A 511 23.59 -17.79 -14.84
C GLU A 511 23.58 -19.32 -14.90
N ASP A 512 24.29 -19.98 -13.98
CA ASP A 512 24.28 -21.43 -13.81
C ASP A 512 22.88 -21.92 -13.45
N MET A 513 22.18 -21.26 -12.54
CA MET A 513 20.78 -21.57 -12.21
C MET A 513 19.89 -21.47 -13.45
N ARG A 514 19.97 -20.37 -14.22
CA ARG A 514 19.19 -20.21 -15.46
C ARG A 514 19.51 -21.27 -16.50
N ARG A 515 20.80 -21.61 -16.66
CA ARG A 515 21.24 -22.67 -17.58
C ARG A 515 20.71 -24.04 -17.14
N LEU A 516 20.80 -24.36 -15.86
CA LEU A 516 20.31 -25.62 -15.29
C LEU A 516 18.78 -25.70 -15.25
N ALA A 517 18.10 -24.55 -15.20
CA ALA A 517 16.65 -24.46 -15.25
C ALA A 517 16.07 -24.91 -16.61
N GLN A 518 16.87 -24.83 -17.68
CA GLN A 518 16.48 -25.33 -19.00
C GLN A 518 16.31 -26.85 -19.05
N ALA A 519 16.94 -27.57 -18.12
CA ALA A 519 16.71 -29.01 -17.98
C ALA A 519 15.39 -29.29 -17.25
N PRO A 520 14.75 -30.45 -17.51
CA PRO A 520 13.53 -30.85 -16.82
C PRO A 520 13.70 -30.85 -15.30
N ALA A 521 12.69 -30.39 -14.57
CA ALA A 521 12.71 -30.40 -13.12
C ALA A 521 12.55 -31.83 -12.59
N GLN A 522 13.56 -32.28 -11.85
CA GLN A 522 13.59 -33.61 -11.25
C GLN A 522 14.27 -33.52 -9.88
N THR A 523 13.75 -34.28 -8.92
CA THR A 523 14.40 -34.48 -7.62
C THR A 523 15.69 -35.27 -7.78
N ARG A 524 16.49 -35.34 -6.70
CA ARG A 524 17.77 -36.09 -6.67
C ARG A 524 17.60 -37.58 -6.96
N ASP A 525 16.44 -38.16 -6.61
CA ASP A 525 16.05 -39.55 -6.89
C ASP A 525 15.26 -39.72 -8.20
N GLY A 526 15.11 -38.66 -9.02
CA GLY A 526 14.57 -38.73 -10.38
C GLY A 526 13.06 -38.59 -10.50
N HIS A 527 12.35 -38.25 -9.42
CA HIS A 527 10.92 -37.91 -9.51
C HIS A 527 10.76 -36.61 -10.31
N ARG A 528 9.94 -36.64 -11.37
CA ARG A 528 9.71 -35.51 -12.26
C ARG A 528 8.54 -34.67 -11.76
N VAL A 529 8.74 -33.35 -11.76
CA VAL A 529 7.70 -32.35 -11.45
C VAL A 529 7.63 -31.41 -12.66
N GLU A 530 6.43 -31.08 -13.13
CA GLU A 530 6.28 -30.10 -14.19
C GLU A 530 6.38 -28.68 -13.63
N ILE A 531 7.13 -27.80 -14.31
CA ILE A 531 7.29 -26.41 -13.87
C ILE A 531 6.73 -25.48 -14.96
N GLY A 532 5.54 -24.96 -14.70
CA GLY A 532 4.83 -24.01 -15.54
C GLY A 532 5.15 -22.56 -15.19
N ALA A 533 4.68 -21.64 -16.04
CA ALA A 533 4.66 -20.21 -15.75
C ALA A 533 3.24 -19.64 -15.75
N ASN A 534 3.02 -18.64 -14.90
CA ASN A 534 1.84 -17.79 -14.90
C ASN A 534 2.06 -16.61 -15.86
N ILE A 535 1.16 -16.42 -16.82
CA ILE A 535 1.26 -15.37 -17.85
C ILE A 535 -0.06 -14.64 -18.07
N ILE A 536 0.04 -13.49 -18.72
CA ILE A 536 -1.09 -12.74 -19.27
C ILE A 536 -1.04 -12.80 -20.81
N GLY A 537 0.15 -12.69 -21.41
CA GLY A 537 0.28 -12.66 -22.87
C GLY A 537 1.55 -13.27 -23.46
N VAL A 538 1.74 -13.04 -24.76
CA VAL A 538 2.80 -13.63 -25.59
C VAL A 538 4.20 -13.22 -25.14
N ALA A 539 4.38 -11.96 -24.71
CA ALA A 539 5.67 -11.46 -24.23
C ALA A 539 6.13 -12.24 -22.99
N ASP A 540 5.20 -12.50 -22.08
CA ASP A 540 5.41 -13.22 -20.83
C ASP A 540 5.75 -14.68 -21.10
N ALA A 541 5.05 -15.31 -22.05
CA ALA A 541 5.34 -16.67 -22.50
C ALA A 541 6.76 -16.78 -23.08
N ALA A 542 7.21 -15.77 -23.85
CA ALA A 542 8.56 -15.74 -24.39
C ALA A 542 9.60 -15.60 -23.26
N ALA A 543 9.32 -14.76 -22.27
CA ALA A 543 10.17 -14.62 -21.09
C ALA A 543 10.20 -15.92 -20.26
N ALA A 544 9.05 -16.56 -20.05
CA ALA A 544 8.92 -17.82 -19.31
C ALA A 544 9.82 -18.93 -19.86
N LEU A 545 9.87 -19.09 -21.19
CA LEU A 545 10.75 -20.06 -21.84
C LEU A 545 12.24 -19.75 -21.59
N GLN A 546 12.62 -18.47 -21.55
CA GLN A 546 14.00 -18.07 -21.22
C GLN A 546 14.38 -18.39 -19.76
N TYR A 547 13.41 -18.37 -18.85
CA TYR A 547 13.60 -18.79 -17.45
C TYR A 547 13.53 -20.32 -17.25
N GLY A 548 13.23 -21.09 -18.29
CA GLY A 548 13.21 -22.56 -18.27
C GLY A 548 11.85 -23.17 -17.95
N ALA A 549 10.76 -22.44 -18.19
CA ALA A 549 9.41 -23.00 -18.08
C ALA A 549 9.22 -24.20 -19.03
N GLU A 550 8.59 -25.27 -18.53
CA GLU A 550 8.27 -26.48 -19.31
C GLU A 550 6.91 -26.38 -20.01
N GLY A 551 6.10 -25.39 -19.62
CA GLY A 551 4.81 -25.04 -20.18
C GLY A 551 4.24 -23.80 -19.49
N ILE A 552 2.96 -23.54 -19.73
CA ILE A 552 2.19 -22.49 -19.06
C ILE A 552 1.10 -23.17 -18.23
N GLY A 553 1.22 -23.12 -16.91
CA GLY A 553 0.22 -23.70 -16.00
C GLY A 553 -0.93 -22.75 -15.68
N LEU A 554 -0.81 -21.46 -16.01
CA LEU A 554 -1.90 -20.49 -15.94
C LEU A 554 -1.71 -19.33 -16.91
N MET A 555 -2.58 -19.25 -17.91
CA MET A 555 -2.81 -18.02 -18.67
C MET A 555 -4.06 -17.31 -18.14
N ARG A 556 -3.85 -16.11 -17.59
CA ARG A 556 -4.89 -15.20 -17.11
C ARG A 556 -5.50 -14.44 -18.29
N THR A 557 -6.82 -14.56 -18.48
CA THR A 557 -7.51 -14.01 -19.68
C THR A 557 -8.21 -12.69 -19.42
N GLU A 558 -8.23 -12.20 -18.18
CA GLU A 558 -9.00 -11.02 -17.75
C GLU A 558 -8.59 -9.74 -18.48
N PHE A 559 -7.32 -9.64 -18.89
CA PHE A 559 -6.81 -8.49 -19.68
C PHE A 559 -7.55 -8.31 -21.02
N LEU A 560 -8.13 -9.39 -21.57
CA LEU A 560 -8.96 -9.35 -22.77
C LEU A 560 -10.36 -8.81 -22.50
N PHE A 561 -10.77 -8.62 -21.25
CA PHE A 561 -12.13 -8.24 -20.90
C PHE A 561 -12.22 -6.89 -20.21
N VAL A 562 -11.14 -6.43 -19.57
CA VAL A 562 -11.07 -5.13 -18.88
C VAL A 562 -10.71 -3.97 -19.82
N ASP A 563 -10.97 -2.74 -19.37
CA ASP A 563 -10.64 -1.47 -20.05
C ASP A 563 -11.19 -1.35 -21.49
N ARG A 564 -12.48 -1.68 -21.65
CA ARG A 564 -13.17 -1.65 -22.95
C ARG A 564 -14.69 -1.48 -22.79
N GLU A 565 -15.34 -1.08 -23.89
CA GLU A 565 -16.79 -0.81 -23.94
C GLU A 565 -17.64 -2.02 -24.38
N SER A 566 -17.04 -3.11 -24.85
CA SER A 566 -17.73 -4.33 -25.28
C SER A 566 -16.88 -5.58 -25.01
N PRO A 567 -17.49 -6.77 -24.81
CA PRO A 567 -16.73 -8.00 -24.63
C PRO A 567 -15.91 -8.34 -25.89
N PRO A 568 -14.72 -8.96 -25.75
CA PRO A 568 -13.90 -9.38 -26.88
C PRO A 568 -14.62 -10.44 -27.71
N ASP A 569 -14.54 -10.33 -29.03
CA ASP A 569 -15.14 -11.33 -29.92
C ASP A 569 -14.31 -12.63 -30.01
N GLU A 570 -14.88 -13.67 -30.64
CA GLU A 570 -14.23 -14.98 -30.78
C GLU A 570 -12.88 -14.89 -31.52
N GLU A 571 -12.79 -14.00 -32.51
CA GLU A 571 -11.65 -13.89 -33.40
C GLU A 571 -10.48 -13.14 -32.73
N GLU A 572 -10.79 -12.10 -31.96
CA GLU A 572 -9.84 -11.41 -31.09
C GLU A 572 -9.23 -12.35 -30.06
N GLN A 573 -10.08 -13.12 -29.36
CA GLN A 573 -9.63 -14.10 -28.37
C GLN A 573 -8.78 -15.21 -29.01
N TRP A 574 -9.24 -15.78 -30.12
CA TRP A 574 -8.54 -16.85 -30.84
C TRP A 574 -7.13 -16.41 -31.27
N ARG A 575 -6.96 -15.21 -31.82
CA ARG A 575 -5.65 -14.69 -32.24
C ARG A 575 -4.65 -14.65 -31.09
N VAL A 576 -5.10 -14.21 -29.92
CA VAL A 576 -4.25 -14.12 -28.74
C VAL A 576 -3.85 -15.51 -28.25
N TYR A 577 -4.80 -16.44 -28.15
CA TYR A 577 -4.53 -17.81 -27.71
C TYR A 577 -3.61 -18.54 -28.69
N GLN A 578 -3.84 -18.37 -30.01
CA GLN A 578 -3.02 -18.97 -31.05
C GLN A 578 -1.57 -18.47 -31.00
N GLN A 579 -1.35 -17.16 -30.84
CA GLN A 579 0.02 -16.62 -30.75
C GLN A 579 0.82 -17.22 -29.58
N VAL A 580 0.18 -17.44 -28.44
CA VAL A 580 0.82 -18.09 -27.28
C VAL A 580 1.06 -19.58 -27.57
N ALA A 581 0.08 -20.26 -28.14
CA ALA A 581 0.19 -21.69 -28.48
C ALA A 581 1.30 -21.97 -29.52
N ASP A 582 1.39 -21.14 -30.57
CA ASP A 582 2.44 -21.20 -31.59
C ASP A 582 3.84 -21.09 -30.98
N LEU A 583 4.02 -20.17 -30.02
CA LEU A 583 5.28 -19.95 -29.33
C LEU A 583 5.69 -21.16 -28.46
N LEU A 584 4.71 -21.82 -27.82
CA LEU A 584 4.93 -22.98 -26.95
C LEU A 584 5.16 -24.28 -27.74
N GLY A 585 4.63 -24.35 -28.96
CA GLY A 585 4.65 -25.54 -29.81
C GLY A 585 3.79 -26.65 -29.19
N LYS A 586 4.43 -27.74 -28.77
CA LYS A 586 3.75 -28.90 -28.13
C LYS A 586 3.78 -28.85 -26.60
N ARG A 587 4.41 -27.83 -26.00
CA ARG A 587 4.38 -27.63 -24.54
C ARG A 587 2.94 -27.29 -24.08
N PRO A 588 2.55 -27.68 -22.87
CA PRO A 588 1.20 -27.43 -22.38
C PRO A 588 0.92 -25.95 -22.18
N LEU A 589 -0.31 -25.56 -22.50
CA LEU A 589 -0.89 -24.24 -22.28
C LEU A 589 -2.23 -24.37 -21.56
N VAL A 590 -2.26 -24.07 -20.27
CA VAL A 590 -3.50 -24.04 -19.47
C VAL A 590 -4.10 -22.64 -19.52
N ILE A 591 -5.23 -22.50 -20.21
CA ILE A 591 -5.97 -21.24 -20.33
C ILE A 591 -7.11 -21.23 -19.31
N ARG A 592 -7.08 -20.26 -18.39
CA ARG A 592 -8.19 -20.05 -17.46
C ARG A 592 -9.28 -19.23 -18.15
N THR A 593 -10.51 -19.71 -18.09
CA THR A 593 -11.65 -18.90 -18.54
C THR A 593 -11.75 -17.63 -17.70
N VAL A 594 -12.45 -16.63 -18.21
CA VAL A 594 -12.44 -15.28 -17.62
C VAL A 594 -12.89 -15.31 -16.15
N ASP A 595 -12.00 -14.88 -15.24
CA ASP A 595 -12.30 -14.67 -13.82
C ASP A 595 -12.45 -13.18 -13.54
N VAL A 596 -13.61 -12.66 -13.92
CA VAL A 596 -14.01 -11.27 -13.68
C VAL A 596 -15.33 -11.23 -12.93
N GLY A 597 -15.63 -10.05 -12.38
CA GLY A 597 -16.74 -9.84 -11.46
C GLY A 597 -16.25 -9.48 -10.06
N GLY A 598 -17.08 -8.78 -9.30
CA GLY A 598 -16.68 -8.25 -8.00
C GLY A 598 -15.93 -6.91 -8.07
N ASP A 599 -14.62 -6.93 -7.82
CA ASP A 599 -13.79 -5.73 -7.56
C ASP A 599 -13.33 -5.01 -8.84
N LYS A 600 -13.44 -5.66 -10.00
CA LYS A 600 -12.99 -5.15 -11.30
C LYS A 600 -14.17 -4.54 -12.07
N PRO A 601 -14.21 -3.20 -12.30
CA PRO A 601 -15.31 -2.58 -13.02
C PRO A 601 -15.27 -2.99 -14.51
N ILE A 602 -16.34 -3.61 -14.99
CA ILE A 602 -16.52 -3.94 -16.42
C ILE A 602 -17.77 -3.22 -16.92
N PRO A 603 -17.61 -2.06 -17.59
CA PRO A 603 -18.72 -1.15 -17.92
C PRO A 603 -19.87 -1.81 -18.69
N TYR A 604 -19.56 -2.72 -19.61
CA TYR A 604 -20.56 -3.39 -20.46
C TYR A 604 -21.29 -4.56 -19.78
N LEU A 605 -20.85 -4.98 -18.60
CA LEU A 605 -21.55 -6.00 -17.82
C LEU A 605 -22.58 -5.40 -16.88
N GLN A 606 -22.58 -4.07 -16.68
CA GLN A 606 -23.53 -3.36 -15.80
C GLN A 606 -23.65 -4.04 -14.43
N LEU A 607 -22.51 -4.41 -13.85
CA LEU A 607 -22.46 -5.11 -12.56
C LEU A 607 -22.93 -4.15 -11.46
N GLU A 608 -23.95 -4.56 -10.71
CA GLU A 608 -24.36 -3.86 -9.50
C GLU A 608 -23.25 -3.98 -8.43
N PRO A 609 -22.97 -2.92 -7.64
CA PRO A 609 -21.99 -3.01 -6.57
C PRO A 609 -22.38 -4.05 -5.51
N GLU A 610 -21.51 -5.01 -5.25
CA GLU A 610 -21.71 -6.03 -4.21
C GLU A 610 -21.01 -5.63 -2.90
N PRO A 611 -21.58 -5.99 -1.72
CA PRO A 611 -20.93 -5.72 -0.42
C PRO A 611 -19.68 -6.58 -0.22
N ASN A 612 -19.67 -7.81 -0.75
CA ASN A 612 -18.54 -8.73 -0.68
C ASN A 612 -18.19 -9.26 -2.08
N PRO A 613 -17.52 -8.45 -2.92
CA PRO A 613 -17.12 -8.82 -4.28
C PRO A 613 -16.43 -10.19 -4.42
N PHE A 614 -15.54 -10.53 -3.49
CA PHE A 614 -14.85 -11.83 -3.48
C PHE A 614 -15.79 -13.01 -3.20
N LEU A 615 -16.91 -12.79 -2.51
CA LEU A 615 -17.90 -13.84 -2.23
C LEU A 615 -19.07 -13.84 -3.24
N GLY A 616 -19.09 -12.89 -4.18
CA GLY A 616 -20.25 -12.58 -5.00
C GLY A 616 -20.22 -13.15 -6.42
N TRP A 617 -20.78 -12.38 -7.35
CA TRP A 617 -21.03 -12.72 -8.75
C TRP A 617 -19.77 -12.55 -9.61
N ARG A 618 -18.91 -13.57 -9.59
CA ARG A 618 -17.64 -13.59 -10.33
C ARG A 618 -17.28 -14.96 -10.91
N GLY A 619 -16.31 -14.96 -11.82
CA GLY A 619 -15.75 -16.16 -12.42
C GLY A 619 -16.80 -17.05 -13.10
N ILE A 620 -16.85 -18.32 -12.73
CA ILE A 620 -17.78 -19.27 -13.35
C ILE A 620 -19.26 -18.88 -13.11
N ARG A 621 -19.59 -18.24 -11.99
CA ARG A 621 -20.98 -17.86 -11.66
C ARG A 621 -21.52 -16.82 -12.66
N LEU A 622 -20.71 -15.79 -12.93
CA LEU A 622 -20.99 -14.78 -13.94
C LEU A 622 -21.14 -15.40 -15.32
N THR A 623 -20.20 -16.26 -15.71
CA THR A 623 -20.13 -16.82 -17.06
C THR A 623 -21.17 -17.92 -17.32
N LEU A 624 -21.72 -18.55 -16.28
CA LEU A 624 -22.88 -19.44 -16.39
C LEU A 624 -24.21 -18.68 -16.57
N GLU A 625 -24.36 -17.52 -15.94
CA GLU A 625 -25.53 -16.64 -16.17
C GLU A 625 -25.42 -15.84 -17.48
N ARG A 626 -24.19 -15.67 -17.98
CA ARG A 626 -23.86 -15.06 -19.27
C ARG A 626 -23.20 -16.09 -20.21
N PRO A 627 -23.94 -17.12 -20.65
CA PRO A 627 -23.38 -18.23 -21.42
C PRO A 627 -22.83 -17.80 -22.79
N ASP A 628 -23.25 -16.64 -23.31
CA ASP A 628 -22.67 -16.00 -24.49
C ASP A 628 -21.17 -15.73 -24.32
N LEU A 629 -20.74 -15.24 -23.14
CA LEU A 629 -19.34 -14.96 -22.85
C LEU A 629 -18.53 -16.26 -22.78
N LEU A 630 -19.05 -17.25 -22.04
CA LEU A 630 -18.35 -18.52 -21.83
C LEU A 630 -18.20 -19.32 -23.13
N LYS A 631 -19.28 -19.43 -23.91
CA LYS A 631 -19.25 -20.18 -25.18
C LYS A 631 -18.36 -19.53 -26.22
N THR A 632 -18.39 -18.21 -26.35
CA THR A 632 -17.45 -17.48 -27.23
C THR A 632 -16.01 -17.79 -26.85
N GLN A 633 -15.68 -17.77 -25.55
CA GLN A 633 -14.33 -18.07 -25.08
C GLN A 633 -13.96 -19.55 -25.32
N PHE A 634 -14.83 -20.52 -25.03
CA PHE A 634 -14.57 -21.92 -25.35
C PHE A 634 -14.32 -22.15 -26.84
N ARG A 635 -15.14 -21.56 -27.72
CA ARG A 635 -14.95 -21.67 -29.17
C ARG A 635 -13.59 -21.12 -29.61
N ALA A 636 -13.20 -19.96 -29.09
CA ALA A 636 -11.90 -19.36 -29.37
C ALA A 636 -10.73 -20.24 -28.91
N ILE A 637 -10.80 -20.81 -27.71
CA ILE A 637 -9.76 -21.70 -27.18
C ILE A 637 -9.69 -23.01 -27.98
N LEU A 638 -10.84 -23.63 -28.27
CA LEU A 638 -10.92 -24.85 -29.07
C LEU A 638 -10.33 -24.63 -30.48
N ARG A 639 -10.63 -23.52 -31.14
CA ARG A 639 -10.02 -23.18 -32.43
C ARG A 639 -8.49 -23.02 -32.37
N ALA A 640 -7.94 -22.58 -31.23
CA ALA A 640 -6.50 -22.46 -31.04
C ALA A 640 -5.81 -23.80 -30.73
N SER A 641 -6.57 -24.84 -30.35
CA SER A 641 -6.02 -26.14 -29.92
C SER A 641 -5.46 -27.00 -31.05
N VAL A 642 -5.75 -26.68 -32.31
CA VAL A 642 -5.28 -27.48 -33.46
C VAL A 642 -3.76 -27.55 -33.45
N ASP A 643 -3.21 -28.76 -33.36
CA ASP A 643 -1.77 -29.02 -33.27
C ASP A 643 -1.06 -28.48 -32.00
N HIS A 644 -1.80 -28.08 -30.96
CA HIS A 644 -1.23 -27.56 -29.71
C HIS A 644 -1.78 -28.29 -28.48
N ASN A 645 -0.98 -28.36 -27.42
CA ASN A 645 -1.40 -28.97 -26.15
C ASN A 645 -2.10 -27.93 -25.27
N ILE A 646 -3.33 -27.57 -25.63
CA ILE A 646 -4.13 -26.60 -24.89
C ILE A 646 -5.06 -27.31 -23.91
N LYS A 647 -5.14 -26.77 -22.69
CA LYS A 647 -6.07 -27.19 -21.64
C LYS A 647 -6.91 -26.00 -21.20
N ILE A 648 -8.13 -26.28 -20.74
CA ILE A 648 -9.06 -25.26 -20.26
C ILE A 648 -9.27 -25.44 -18.76
N MET A 649 -9.24 -24.34 -18.01
CA MET A 649 -9.46 -24.35 -16.57
C MET A 649 -10.57 -23.38 -16.18
N LEU A 650 -11.53 -23.86 -15.37
CA LEU A 650 -12.65 -23.06 -14.86
C LEU A 650 -12.32 -22.45 -13.48
N PRO A 651 -12.43 -21.13 -13.28
CA PRO A 651 -12.22 -20.47 -11.99
C PRO A 651 -13.47 -20.53 -11.08
N MET A 652 -13.29 -20.30 -9.79
CA MET A 652 -14.33 -20.07 -8.77
C MET A 652 -15.37 -21.19 -8.61
N VAL A 653 -15.03 -22.41 -9.04
CA VAL A 653 -15.90 -23.58 -8.94
C VAL A 653 -16.13 -23.93 -7.47
N SER A 654 -17.39 -24.02 -7.07
CA SER A 654 -17.81 -24.30 -5.69
C SER A 654 -18.60 -25.61 -5.59
N THR A 655 -19.33 -25.97 -6.64
CA THR A 655 -20.29 -27.08 -6.68
C THR A 655 -20.09 -27.97 -7.90
N LEU A 656 -20.61 -29.19 -7.84
CA LEU A 656 -20.52 -30.13 -8.96
C LEU A 656 -21.45 -29.74 -10.12
N GLU A 657 -22.55 -29.08 -9.79
CA GLU A 657 -23.54 -28.55 -10.73
C GLU A 657 -22.92 -27.50 -11.65
N GLU A 658 -22.07 -26.61 -11.13
CA GLU A 658 -21.34 -25.63 -11.93
C GLU A 658 -20.42 -26.31 -12.95
N VAL A 659 -19.69 -27.37 -12.54
CA VAL A 659 -18.83 -28.15 -13.43
C VAL A 659 -19.64 -28.79 -14.56
N ARG A 660 -20.78 -29.41 -14.23
CA ARG A 660 -21.66 -30.06 -15.21
C ARG A 660 -22.29 -29.05 -16.17
N ALA A 661 -22.71 -27.90 -15.67
CA ALA A 661 -23.27 -26.82 -16.50
C ALA A 661 -22.21 -26.27 -17.48
N ALA A 662 -20.99 -26.02 -16.99
CA ALA A 662 -19.89 -25.58 -17.84
C ALA A 662 -19.50 -26.64 -18.88
N ARG A 663 -19.47 -27.93 -18.51
CA ARG A 663 -19.19 -29.04 -19.42
C ARG A 663 -20.27 -29.16 -20.52
N ALA A 664 -21.53 -28.90 -20.20
CA ALA A 664 -22.60 -28.85 -21.21
C ALA A 664 -22.36 -27.72 -22.23
N LEU A 665 -22.01 -26.52 -21.77
CA LEU A 665 -21.66 -25.39 -22.65
C LEU A 665 -20.40 -25.66 -23.48
N PHE A 666 -19.41 -26.37 -22.92
CA PHE A 666 -18.21 -26.81 -23.63
C PHE A 666 -18.56 -27.79 -24.76
N GLN A 667 -19.42 -28.79 -24.49
CA GLN A 667 -19.91 -29.72 -25.51
C GLN A 667 -20.72 -29.00 -26.60
N GLU A 668 -21.57 -28.04 -26.22
CA GLU A 668 -22.29 -27.19 -27.20
C GLU A 668 -21.32 -26.43 -28.12
N ALA A 669 -20.25 -25.84 -27.55
CA ALA A 669 -19.23 -25.14 -28.32
C ALA A 669 -18.54 -26.07 -29.32
N GLN A 670 -18.16 -27.28 -28.90
CA GLN A 670 -17.61 -28.31 -29.80
C GLN A 670 -18.60 -28.68 -30.91
N ASP A 671 -19.87 -28.94 -30.57
CA ASP A 671 -20.92 -29.27 -31.55
C ASP A 671 -21.14 -28.14 -32.57
N GLU A 672 -21.09 -26.88 -32.12
CA GLU A 672 -21.19 -25.70 -32.99
C GLU A 672 -19.97 -25.58 -33.93
N LEU A 673 -18.76 -25.82 -33.45
CA LEU A 673 -17.54 -25.85 -34.29
C LEU A 673 -17.59 -26.98 -35.32
N ARG A 674 -18.02 -28.19 -34.93
CA ARG A 674 -18.21 -29.32 -35.85
C ARG A 674 -19.23 -28.98 -36.95
N ARG A 675 -20.37 -28.38 -36.59
CA ARG A 675 -21.39 -27.93 -37.56
C ARG A 675 -20.88 -26.84 -38.48
N ALA A 676 -20.02 -25.95 -37.99
CA ALA A 676 -19.40 -24.90 -38.78
C ALA A 676 -18.22 -25.39 -39.64
N GLY A 677 -17.78 -26.65 -39.50
CA GLY A 677 -16.62 -27.19 -40.20
C GLY A 677 -15.29 -26.58 -39.73
N GLN A 678 -15.25 -26.03 -38.52
CA GLN A 678 -14.05 -25.44 -37.93
C GLN A 678 -13.28 -26.51 -37.14
N PRO A 679 -12.00 -26.77 -37.46
CA PRO A 679 -11.21 -27.78 -36.76
C PRO A 679 -10.84 -27.35 -35.33
N PHE A 680 -10.77 -28.34 -34.44
CA PHE A 680 -10.27 -28.23 -33.07
C PHE A 680 -9.78 -29.61 -32.62
N ASP A 681 -9.03 -29.68 -31.52
CA ASP A 681 -8.64 -30.94 -30.88
C ASP A 681 -9.79 -31.46 -29.99
N GLU A 682 -10.30 -32.65 -30.29
CA GLU A 682 -11.37 -33.29 -29.50
C GLU A 682 -10.87 -33.78 -28.13
N GLY A 683 -9.54 -33.86 -27.94
CA GLY A 683 -8.89 -34.28 -26.70
C GLY A 683 -8.54 -33.15 -25.73
N VAL A 684 -9.04 -31.92 -25.95
CA VAL A 684 -8.78 -30.80 -25.02
C VAL A 684 -9.30 -31.13 -23.62
N GLU A 685 -8.36 -31.14 -22.66
CA GLU A 685 -8.63 -31.38 -21.25
C GLU A 685 -9.37 -30.19 -20.62
N LEU A 686 -10.42 -30.49 -19.84
CA LEU A 686 -11.20 -29.52 -19.07
C LEU A 686 -10.99 -29.78 -17.57
N GLY A 687 -10.26 -28.88 -16.92
CA GLY A 687 -9.98 -28.88 -15.49
C GLY A 687 -10.70 -27.77 -14.74
N ILE A 688 -10.51 -27.75 -13.43
CA ILE A 688 -11.01 -26.70 -12.54
C ILE A 688 -9.90 -26.14 -11.66
N MET A 689 -10.04 -24.86 -11.32
CA MET A 689 -9.24 -24.25 -10.28
C MET A 689 -9.84 -24.63 -8.92
N VAL A 690 -9.08 -25.35 -8.10
CA VAL A 690 -9.45 -25.70 -6.73
C VAL A 690 -9.03 -24.54 -5.83
N GLU A 691 -9.86 -23.51 -5.82
CA GLU A 691 -9.62 -22.28 -5.04
C GLU A 691 -10.71 -21.98 -4.02
N ILE A 692 -11.80 -22.73 -4.04
CA ILE A 692 -12.87 -22.65 -3.03
C ILE A 692 -12.76 -23.83 -2.07
N PRO A 693 -12.84 -23.64 -0.74
CA PRO A 693 -12.74 -24.74 0.23
C PRO A 693 -13.76 -25.84 -0.04
N ALA A 694 -14.96 -25.49 -0.51
CA ALA A 694 -15.99 -26.45 -0.93
C ALA A 694 -15.50 -27.38 -2.05
N ALA A 695 -14.72 -26.88 -3.01
CA ALA A 695 -14.16 -27.70 -4.08
C ALA A 695 -13.10 -28.68 -3.56
N ALA A 696 -12.21 -28.23 -2.67
CA ALA A 696 -11.22 -29.10 -2.04
C ALA A 696 -11.88 -30.18 -1.15
N LEU A 697 -12.94 -29.84 -0.42
CA LEU A 697 -13.70 -30.78 0.40
C LEU A 697 -14.45 -31.82 -0.45
N MET A 698 -14.90 -31.44 -1.64
CA MET A 698 -15.63 -32.27 -2.61
C MET A 698 -14.74 -32.85 -3.72
N ALA A 699 -13.42 -32.79 -3.56
CA ALA A 699 -12.46 -33.12 -4.60
C ALA A 699 -12.65 -34.54 -5.15
N GLU A 700 -13.01 -35.54 -4.33
CA GLU A 700 -13.21 -36.93 -4.79
C GLU A 700 -14.39 -37.07 -5.76
N LYS A 701 -15.37 -36.16 -5.67
CA LYS A 701 -16.52 -36.12 -6.60
C LYS A 701 -16.18 -35.31 -7.84
N MET A 702 -15.53 -34.16 -7.66
CA MET A 702 -15.13 -33.29 -8.77
C MET A 702 -14.12 -33.98 -9.70
N ALA A 703 -13.17 -34.75 -9.15
CA ALA A 703 -12.11 -35.43 -9.91
C ALA A 703 -12.63 -36.49 -10.90
N ARG A 704 -13.89 -36.92 -10.76
CA ARG A 704 -14.53 -37.86 -11.70
C ARG A 704 -15.12 -37.17 -12.93
N GLU A 705 -15.20 -35.85 -12.92
CA GLU A 705 -15.96 -35.03 -13.87
C GLU A 705 -15.07 -34.01 -14.57
N VAL A 706 -13.77 -34.00 -14.27
CA VAL A 706 -12.75 -33.09 -14.82
C VAL A 706 -11.49 -33.89 -15.13
N ASP A 707 -10.63 -33.33 -15.96
CA ASP A 707 -9.41 -34.01 -16.43
C ASP A 707 -8.17 -33.65 -15.58
N PHE A 708 -8.22 -32.56 -14.82
CA PHE A 708 -7.17 -32.13 -13.91
C PHE A 708 -7.66 -31.12 -12.87
N PHE A 709 -6.84 -30.90 -11.83
CA PHE A 709 -6.99 -29.79 -10.90
C PHE A 709 -5.81 -28.83 -11.00
N SER A 710 -6.03 -27.55 -10.71
CA SER A 710 -4.96 -26.63 -10.33
C SER A 710 -5.38 -25.83 -9.11
N VAL A 711 -4.56 -25.78 -8.08
CA VAL A 711 -4.89 -25.06 -6.85
C VAL A 711 -4.53 -23.58 -7.00
N GLY A 712 -5.56 -22.73 -6.97
CA GLY A 712 -5.41 -21.28 -6.84
C GLY A 712 -5.21 -20.89 -5.37
N THR A 713 -3.99 -21.03 -4.84
CA THR A 713 -3.75 -20.89 -3.40
C THR A 713 -4.00 -19.49 -2.86
N ASN A 714 -3.91 -18.45 -3.70
CA ASN A 714 -4.22 -17.07 -3.32
C ASN A 714 -5.68 -16.93 -2.86
N ASP A 715 -6.61 -17.58 -3.57
CA ASP A 715 -8.04 -17.55 -3.28
C ASP A 715 -8.41 -18.65 -2.28
N LEU A 716 -7.76 -19.83 -2.36
CA LEU A 716 -7.95 -20.90 -1.38
C LEU A 716 -7.57 -20.45 0.04
N SER A 717 -6.42 -19.79 0.21
CA SER A 717 -6.02 -19.28 1.53
C SER A 717 -7.00 -18.23 2.02
N GLN A 718 -7.40 -17.30 1.15
CA GLN A 718 -8.37 -16.26 1.48
C GLN A 718 -9.70 -16.84 1.97
N TYR A 719 -10.31 -17.78 1.24
CA TYR A 719 -11.61 -18.33 1.63
C TYR A 719 -11.52 -19.33 2.78
N THR A 720 -10.42 -20.09 2.88
CA THR A 720 -10.20 -21.03 4.00
C THR A 720 -10.00 -20.28 5.31
N MET A 721 -9.22 -19.20 5.26
CA MET A 721 -8.89 -18.39 6.43
C MET A 721 -9.89 -17.25 6.66
N ALA A 722 -10.88 -17.11 5.76
CA ALA A 722 -11.83 -15.99 5.72
C ALA A 722 -11.13 -14.62 5.82
N ALA A 723 -10.00 -14.48 5.12
CA ALA A 723 -9.09 -13.36 5.21
C ALA A 723 -8.80 -12.80 3.81
N ASP A 724 -9.35 -11.63 3.51
CA ASP A 724 -9.08 -10.93 2.24
C ASP A 724 -7.59 -10.60 2.12
N ARG A 725 -6.92 -11.14 1.09
CA ARG A 725 -5.48 -10.90 0.87
C ARG A 725 -5.16 -9.45 0.54
N THR A 726 -6.11 -8.72 -0.04
CA THR A 726 -5.96 -7.28 -0.26
C THR A 726 -6.04 -6.52 1.06
N ASN A 727 -6.62 -7.11 2.10
CA ASN A 727 -6.81 -6.53 3.42
C ASN A 727 -5.59 -6.65 4.31
N ALA A 728 -4.75 -5.60 4.30
CA ALA A 728 -3.52 -5.52 5.07
C ALA A 728 -3.63 -5.96 6.55
N ARG A 729 -4.81 -5.85 7.18
CA ARG A 729 -5.02 -6.31 8.56
C ARG A 729 -5.15 -7.82 8.70
N VAL A 730 -5.72 -8.51 7.71
CA VAL A 730 -5.91 -9.96 7.73
C VAL A 730 -5.08 -10.68 6.67
N ALA A 731 -4.36 -9.97 5.80
CA ALA A 731 -3.57 -10.54 4.73
C ALA A 731 -2.53 -11.54 5.26
N HIS A 732 -1.98 -11.29 6.46
CA HIS A 732 -1.07 -12.20 7.15
C HIS A 732 -1.71 -13.55 7.54
N LEU A 733 -3.04 -13.62 7.66
CA LEU A 733 -3.78 -14.87 7.91
C LEU A 733 -3.91 -15.70 6.63
N ALA A 734 -4.04 -15.04 5.47
CA ALA A 734 -4.19 -15.66 4.15
C ALA A 734 -2.87 -16.23 3.58
N ASP A 735 -2.01 -16.78 4.43
CA ASP A 735 -0.76 -17.43 4.01
C ASP A 735 -1.06 -18.85 3.46
N GLY A 736 -0.54 -19.17 2.28
CA GLY A 736 -0.70 -20.50 1.68
C GLY A 736 -0.02 -21.64 2.46
N LEU A 737 0.94 -21.33 3.34
CA LEU A 737 1.61 -22.29 4.23
C LEU A 737 0.81 -22.57 5.51
N GLN A 738 -0.38 -21.97 5.69
CA GLN A 738 -1.23 -22.35 6.81
C GLN A 738 -1.54 -23.85 6.77
N PRO A 739 -1.40 -24.58 7.89
CA PRO A 739 -1.68 -26.01 7.93
C PRO A 739 -3.09 -26.39 7.44
N ALA A 740 -4.08 -25.53 7.66
CA ALA A 740 -5.44 -25.72 7.12
C ALA A 740 -5.46 -25.73 5.58
N VAL A 741 -4.72 -24.81 4.94
CA VAL A 741 -4.61 -24.72 3.47
C VAL A 741 -3.81 -25.92 2.94
N LEU A 742 -2.70 -26.27 3.58
CA LEU A 742 -1.90 -27.46 3.20
C LEU A 742 -2.72 -28.76 3.28
N ARG A 743 -3.60 -28.90 4.28
CA ARG A 743 -4.51 -30.06 4.40
C ARG A 743 -5.55 -30.11 3.27
N LEU A 744 -6.03 -28.95 2.80
CA LEU A 744 -6.92 -28.90 1.64
C LEU A 744 -6.19 -29.26 0.34
N ILE A 745 -4.93 -28.84 0.19
CA ILE A 745 -4.06 -29.23 -0.93
C ILE A 745 -3.80 -30.74 -0.91
N ASP A 746 -3.40 -31.31 0.24
CA ASP A 746 -3.20 -32.75 0.44
C ASP A 746 -4.44 -33.55 0.04
N ARG A 747 -5.62 -33.10 0.50
CA ARG A 747 -6.89 -33.75 0.17
C ARG A 747 -7.18 -33.70 -1.33
N ALA A 748 -6.99 -32.55 -1.97
CA ALA A 748 -7.21 -32.39 -3.41
C ALA A 748 -6.22 -33.24 -4.23
N ALA A 749 -4.96 -33.30 -3.81
CA ALA A 749 -3.93 -34.11 -4.48
C ALA A 749 -4.22 -35.61 -4.39
N ARG A 750 -4.57 -36.11 -3.20
CA ARG A 750 -5.00 -37.51 -3.03
C ARG A 750 -6.22 -37.84 -3.88
N ALA A 751 -7.23 -36.98 -3.88
CA ALA A 751 -8.44 -37.17 -4.66
C ALA A 751 -8.17 -37.20 -6.17
N ALA A 752 -7.28 -36.34 -6.66
CA ALA A 752 -6.83 -36.33 -8.06
C ALA A 752 -6.17 -37.66 -8.43
N HIS A 753 -5.17 -38.08 -7.64
CA HIS A 753 -4.42 -39.31 -7.91
C HIS A 753 -5.27 -40.57 -7.79
N GLU A 754 -6.22 -40.63 -6.83
CA GLU A 754 -7.19 -41.72 -6.72
C GLU A 754 -8.11 -41.84 -7.94
N ALA A 755 -8.42 -40.71 -8.58
CA ALA A 755 -9.20 -40.66 -9.82
C ALA A 755 -8.34 -40.85 -11.09
N GLY A 756 -7.01 -40.87 -10.96
CA GLY A 756 -6.08 -40.98 -12.08
C GLY A 756 -5.87 -39.70 -12.89
N ILE A 757 -6.21 -38.54 -12.31
CA ILE A 757 -5.94 -37.21 -12.89
C ILE A 757 -4.76 -36.55 -12.19
N TRP A 758 -4.16 -35.54 -12.82
CA TRP A 758 -3.04 -34.79 -12.27
C TRP A 758 -3.50 -33.51 -11.54
N ILE A 759 -2.66 -33.00 -10.63
CA ILE A 759 -2.90 -31.76 -9.89
C ILE A 759 -1.73 -30.78 -9.96
N GLY A 760 -2.02 -29.54 -10.32
CA GLY A 760 -1.10 -28.42 -10.29
C GLY A 760 -1.34 -27.43 -9.14
N VAL A 761 -0.43 -26.48 -8.97
CA VAL A 761 -0.61 -25.30 -8.11
C VAL A 761 -0.14 -24.07 -8.88
N CYS A 762 -1.03 -23.08 -9.06
CA CYS A 762 -0.73 -21.86 -9.81
C CYS A 762 -0.78 -20.57 -8.99
N GLY A 763 -1.05 -20.67 -7.68
CA GLY A 763 -0.95 -19.51 -6.78
C GLY A 763 0.51 -19.17 -6.44
N GLU A 764 0.73 -18.01 -5.82
CA GLU A 764 2.08 -17.43 -5.61
C GLU A 764 3.02 -18.33 -4.83
N ILE A 765 2.46 -19.15 -3.92
CA ILE A 765 3.20 -20.12 -3.12
C ILE A 765 3.97 -21.15 -3.96
N ALA A 766 3.56 -21.42 -5.21
CA ALA A 766 4.29 -22.31 -6.12
C ALA A 766 5.70 -21.78 -6.44
N GLY A 767 5.88 -20.46 -6.41
CA GLY A 767 7.17 -19.79 -6.60
C GLY A 767 8.01 -19.64 -5.33
N ASP A 768 7.48 -20.02 -4.17
CA ASP A 768 8.21 -19.94 -2.90
C ASP A 768 9.15 -21.15 -2.75
N ALA A 769 10.46 -20.86 -2.68
CA ALA A 769 11.52 -21.84 -2.48
C ALA A 769 11.35 -22.67 -1.20
N VAL A 770 10.69 -22.13 -0.17
CA VAL A 770 10.39 -22.84 1.07
C VAL A 770 9.19 -23.77 0.90
N ALA A 771 8.17 -23.34 0.16
CA ALA A 771 6.94 -24.11 0.00
C ALA A 771 7.03 -25.21 -1.06
N ALA A 772 7.82 -25.02 -2.12
CA ALA A 772 7.88 -25.95 -3.26
C ALA A 772 8.18 -27.42 -2.85
N PRO A 773 9.15 -27.73 -1.96
CA PRO A 773 9.36 -29.09 -1.49
C PRO A 773 8.15 -29.68 -0.74
N ILE A 774 7.42 -28.85 0.03
CA ILE A 774 6.21 -29.28 0.75
C ILE A 774 5.12 -29.64 -0.26
N LEU A 775 4.85 -28.75 -1.23
CA LEU A 775 3.80 -28.97 -2.24
C LEU A 775 4.05 -30.25 -3.06
N VAL A 776 5.28 -30.46 -3.52
CA VAL A 776 5.65 -31.69 -4.24
C VAL A 776 5.56 -32.92 -3.32
N GLY A 777 5.93 -32.79 -2.04
CA GLY A 777 5.76 -33.83 -1.03
C GLY A 777 4.30 -34.20 -0.75
N LEU A 778 3.37 -33.26 -0.92
CA LEU A 778 1.92 -33.50 -0.86
C LEU A 778 1.36 -34.20 -2.11
N GLY A 779 2.18 -34.40 -3.15
CA GLY A 779 1.78 -35.04 -4.40
C GLY A 779 1.32 -34.05 -5.49
N VAL A 780 1.74 -32.79 -5.43
CA VAL A 780 1.52 -31.85 -6.54
C VAL A 780 2.42 -32.22 -7.72
N ASP A 781 1.82 -32.43 -8.89
CA ASP A 781 2.48 -32.84 -10.13
C ASP A 781 3.07 -31.66 -10.92
N GLU A 782 2.48 -30.47 -10.76
CA GLU A 782 2.80 -29.26 -11.52
C GLU A 782 2.86 -28.01 -10.63
N LEU A 783 3.90 -27.19 -10.78
CA LEU A 783 4.03 -25.89 -10.11
C LEU A 783 4.12 -24.77 -11.15
N SER A 784 3.12 -23.89 -11.18
CA SER A 784 3.07 -22.71 -12.05
C SER A 784 3.31 -21.43 -11.28
N MET A 785 4.28 -20.62 -11.71
CA MET A 785 4.74 -19.44 -10.96
C MET A 785 5.14 -18.27 -11.87
N ASN A 786 5.47 -17.11 -11.28
CA ASN A 786 6.05 -16.00 -12.03
C ASN A 786 7.44 -16.41 -12.62
N PRO A 787 7.72 -16.19 -13.92
CA PRO A 787 8.95 -16.66 -14.57
C PRO A 787 10.27 -16.50 -13.81
N PRO A 788 10.58 -15.37 -13.14
CA PRO A 788 11.85 -15.20 -12.44
C PRO A 788 12.06 -16.18 -11.27
N ALA A 789 11.00 -16.78 -10.71
CA ALA A 789 11.10 -17.76 -9.62
C ALA A 789 11.54 -19.16 -10.11
N ILE A 790 11.30 -19.48 -11.39
CA ILE A 790 11.51 -20.83 -11.96
C ILE A 790 12.91 -21.37 -11.72
N PRO A 791 14.01 -20.64 -12.00
CA PRO A 791 15.35 -21.18 -11.79
C PRO A 791 15.64 -21.55 -10.34
N ARG A 792 15.16 -20.72 -9.40
CA ARG A 792 15.37 -20.94 -7.97
C ARG A 792 14.58 -22.15 -7.48
N VAL A 793 13.30 -22.26 -7.86
CA VAL A 793 12.49 -23.43 -7.47
C VAL A 793 13.06 -24.72 -8.05
N LYS A 794 13.43 -24.74 -9.35
CA LYS A 794 14.08 -25.91 -9.96
C LYS A 794 15.38 -26.30 -9.24
N GLN A 795 16.19 -25.33 -8.85
CA GLN A 795 17.42 -25.60 -8.10
C GLN A 795 17.11 -26.23 -6.74
N VAL A 796 16.14 -25.69 -6.00
CA VAL A 796 15.74 -26.25 -4.71
C VAL A 796 15.24 -27.68 -4.88
N LEU A 797 14.31 -27.95 -5.79
CA LEU A 797 13.76 -29.30 -5.97
C LEU A 797 14.85 -30.36 -6.27
N ARG A 798 15.92 -29.98 -6.97
CA ARG A 798 17.07 -30.86 -7.26
C ARG A 798 17.91 -31.24 -6.03
N GLN A 799 17.80 -30.50 -4.93
CA GLN A 799 18.56 -30.76 -3.70
C GLN A 799 17.90 -31.84 -2.81
N TRP A 800 16.63 -32.12 -3.05
CA TRP A 800 15.81 -33.04 -2.27
C TRP A 800 15.52 -34.33 -3.05
N THR A 801 15.29 -35.42 -2.33
CA THR A 801 14.61 -36.61 -2.85
C THR A 801 13.11 -36.49 -2.63
N TRP A 802 12.32 -37.21 -3.43
CA TRP A 802 10.87 -37.21 -3.28
C TRP A 802 10.45 -37.78 -1.91
N ALA A 803 11.15 -38.82 -1.42
CA ALA A 803 10.90 -39.38 -0.10
C ALA A 803 11.13 -38.36 1.05
N GLU A 804 12.20 -37.56 0.97
CA GLU A 804 12.46 -36.49 1.95
C GLU A 804 11.37 -35.40 1.90
N MET A 805 10.90 -35.05 0.70
CA MET A 805 9.79 -34.10 0.53
C MET A 805 8.49 -34.62 1.12
N GLN A 806 8.17 -35.90 0.94
CA GLN A 806 6.98 -36.53 1.53
C GLN A 806 7.03 -36.51 3.05
N GLU A 807 8.18 -36.82 3.65
CA GLU A 807 8.37 -36.74 5.11
C GLU A 807 8.24 -35.30 5.61
N LEU A 808 8.84 -34.34 4.90
CA LEU A 808 8.73 -32.91 5.19
C LEU A 808 7.26 -32.44 5.15
N ALA A 809 6.53 -32.82 4.11
CA ALA A 809 5.13 -32.45 3.92
C ALA A 809 4.25 -33.04 5.03
N GLN A 810 4.45 -34.31 5.41
CA GLN A 810 3.70 -34.92 6.50
C GLN A 810 3.93 -34.19 7.84
N LYS A 811 5.18 -33.80 8.13
CA LYS A 811 5.49 -32.98 9.32
C LYS A 811 4.82 -31.62 9.24
N ALA A 812 4.85 -30.96 8.08
CA ALA A 812 4.25 -29.65 7.88
C ALA A 812 2.72 -29.65 8.12
N LEU A 813 2.03 -30.73 7.72
CA LEU A 813 0.59 -30.88 7.97
C LEU A 813 0.24 -30.90 9.47
N ASP A 814 1.13 -31.40 10.33
CA ASP A 814 0.92 -31.56 11.77
C ASP A 814 1.34 -30.32 12.60
N LEU A 815 1.86 -29.28 11.96
CA LEU A 815 2.21 -28.02 12.62
C LEU A 815 0.97 -27.13 12.85
N GLU A 816 1.14 -26.10 13.67
CA GLU A 816 0.05 -25.24 14.14
C GLU A 816 0.01 -23.87 13.45
N SER A 817 1.06 -23.50 12.70
CA SER A 817 1.14 -22.19 12.02
C SER A 817 2.07 -22.19 10.81
N ALA A 818 1.82 -21.26 9.88
CA ALA A 818 2.69 -21.03 8.72
C ALA A 818 4.15 -20.70 9.10
N GLU A 819 4.38 -19.98 10.20
CA GLU A 819 5.73 -19.66 10.68
C GLU A 819 6.50 -20.91 11.10
N GLN A 820 5.87 -21.82 11.86
CA GLN A 820 6.48 -23.11 12.19
C GLN A 820 6.81 -23.92 10.94
N VAL A 821 5.94 -23.88 9.91
CA VAL A 821 6.18 -24.55 8.63
C VAL A 821 7.40 -23.98 7.92
N ARG A 822 7.59 -22.65 7.89
CA ARG A 822 8.80 -22.03 7.33
C ARG A 822 10.07 -22.45 8.09
N GLN A 823 10.01 -22.44 9.42
CA GLN A 823 11.14 -22.84 10.28
C GLN A 823 11.54 -24.31 10.07
N LEU A 824 10.58 -25.20 9.82
CA LEU A 824 10.83 -26.61 9.55
C LEU A 824 11.78 -26.80 8.36
N VAL A 825 11.56 -26.05 7.28
CA VAL A 825 12.37 -26.15 6.05
C VAL A 825 13.76 -25.54 6.25
N SER A 826 13.86 -24.39 6.92
CA SER A 826 15.15 -23.73 7.19
C SER A 826 16.10 -24.58 8.04
N ASN A 827 15.56 -25.31 9.02
CA ASN A 827 16.35 -26.19 9.88
C ASN A 827 16.88 -27.45 9.16
N GLN A 828 16.15 -27.93 8.14
CA GLN A 828 16.62 -29.06 7.33
C GLN A 828 17.64 -28.65 6.26
N GLN A 829 17.53 -27.44 5.70
CA GLN A 829 18.52 -26.91 4.76
C GLN A 829 19.88 -26.69 5.43
N THR A 830 19.91 -26.23 6.68
CA THR A 830 21.14 -26.08 7.48
C THR A 830 21.73 -27.41 7.98
N SER A 831 20.96 -28.50 7.97
CA SER A 831 21.45 -29.84 8.35
C SER A 831 22.02 -30.63 7.16
N ASN A 832 21.79 -30.16 5.93
CA ASN A 832 22.23 -30.78 4.67
C ASN A 832 23.42 -30.04 4.01
N GLU A 833 23.87 -28.91 4.58
CA GLU A 833 25.19 -28.30 4.35
C GLU A 833 26.22 -28.87 5.32
#